data_AF-A0A523U3R2-F1
#
_entry.id   AF-A0A523U3R2-F1
#
_cell.length_a   1.000
_cell.length_b   1.000
_cell.length_c   1.000
_cell.angle_alpha   90.00
_cell.angle_beta   90.00
_cell.angle_gamma   90.00
#
_symmetry.space_group_name_H-M   'P 1'
#
loop_
_entity.id
_entity.type
_entity.pdbx_description
1 polymer ?
#
loop_
_entity_poly.entity_id
_entity_poly.type
_entity_poly.pdbx_seq_one_letter_code
_entity_poly.pdbx_strand_id
1 'polypeptide(L)'
;MNTKSTAILLGVLFVLYLALPAFPGDEVTVVRKDGIRLTGEIVEETDDYVKLKTKFGDVVVKKDNVAQIIRPNEPKEEESKPEVAPEKPESNEYVKRFNDAVKNNTAEAFTELGKWCKENGLNDEAWKAFKRAVALDPDHQPARDALGQVKVDGKWMTREEADEKGYIQDENGDWVSKKAVKEKREATEKERKDVEKYLKSKQREYDGVPWDKRWVIKTAHYEINCNSSRKIAQRYAKIMEALYRKYKQVFAALSPESHRSVVYIHRNQKEFMEMRMNNPRVGGYYNSRSRELCGYHGTFGVTGSTLTVMAHEGCHQFQHLFAGRNFGRFPKWVTEGMAVIFEAADISRRGKVDLNGPSPDRIKKLQQMIMDGNYITLRQMIDVPGGQFKGEHYNTAGAFTWWLLKTSKNTNYRQLSEHYLLQLVHSSGGGGGRGGGGGRGGGGGRGGRGGGGAARGPSFSDLCLATNRKSLTELEREWKKWVLSVKLPKLGKLTGNTFKSDKLGFEITRLDATWVNVKQDDLSTGEICGFQKPVPKDKETESLKAFARLSVNSKGNGLGMDADEKLEKWESDTRKVINQVNQQEQDSSKHYTDFKLLKKEKVTVGAFEAACFEYEIKSGKSRWYTGLCKIRRVVICTPERLYIVSGSAQKDKFDEYLEDFKKMTETMKIKVK
;
A
#
# COMPACT_ATOMS: atom_id res chain seq x y z
N MET A 1 51.51 14.55 37.71
CA MET A 1 52.50 15.40 37.04
C MET A 1 51.82 16.11 35.89
N ASN A 2 51.77 17.44 35.97
CA ASN A 2 51.90 18.47 34.92
C ASN A 2 51.03 18.39 33.65
N THR A 3 50.34 19.44 33.18
CA THR A 3 49.93 20.80 33.67
C THR A 3 48.91 21.31 32.62
N LYS A 4 47.71 21.83 32.93
CA LYS A 4 47.37 23.27 33.17
C LYS A 4 48.06 24.25 32.20
N SER A 5 47.44 25.27 31.57
CA SER A 5 46.07 25.84 31.49
C SER A 5 45.94 26.52 30.09
N THR A 6 44.85 27.09 29.56
CA THR A 6 44.03 28.30 29.92
C THR A 6 43.05 28.54 28.73
N ALA A 7 41.93 29.29 28.77
CA ALA A 7 41.02 29.74 29.82
C ALA A 7 39.82 30.47 29.15
N ILE A 8 38.60 30.32 29.72
CA ILE A 8 37.55 31.35 29.97
C ILE A 8 36.99 32.20 28.78
N LEU A 9 35.74 32.69 28.74
CA LEU A 9 34.39 32.30 29.19
C LEU A 9 33.41 33.42 28.72
N LEU A 10 32.14 33.08 28.44
CA LEU A 10 30.90 33.90 28.50
C LEU A 10 30.94 35.45 28.45
N GLY A 11 30.03 36.04 27.65
CA GLY A 11 29.58 37.43 27.86
C GLY A 11 28.67 38.00 26.78
N VAL A 12 27.34 37.81 26.90
CA VAL A 12 26.34 38.57 26.11
C VAL A 12 25.98 39.85 26.87
N LEU A 13 26.00 41.01 26.22
CA LEU A 13 25.15 42.14 26.62
C LEU A 13 24.89 43.10 25.46
N PHE A 14 23.70 43.71 25.50
CA PHE A 14 23.02 44.40 24.41
C PHE A 14 22.85 45.87 24.83
N VAL A 15 23.33 46.84 24.05
CA VAL A 15 22.93 48.27 24.17
C VAL A 15 22.84 48.88 22.76
N LEU A 16 21.81 49.70 22.56
CA LEU A 16 21.43 50.35 21.30
C LEU A 16 21.82 51.86 21.30
N TYR A 17 21.60 52.54 20.17
CA TYR A 17 21.55 54.01 20.00
C TYR A 17 22.92 54.76 20.12
N LEU A 18 23.40 55.51 19.13
CA LEU A 18 22.77 56.61 18.36
C LEU A 18 23.44 56.81 16.99
N ALA A 19 22.73 57.44 16.05
CA ALA A 19 23.27 57.89 14.76
C ALA A 19 23.46 59.41 14.73
N LEU A 20 24.51 59.89 14.07
CA LEU A 20 24.53 61.10 13.22
C LEU A 20 25.59 60.91 12.11
N PRO A 21 25.44 61.53 10.93
CA PRO A 21 26.17 61.16 9.72
C PRO A 21 27.48 61.94 9.51
N ALA A 22 28.37 61.39 8.70
CA ALA A 22 29.42 62.13 7.99
C ALA A 22 29.17 62.01 6.48
N PHE A 23 29.56 63.05 5.74
CA PHE A 23 29.13 63.34 4.37
C PHE A 23 29.44 62.21 3.35
N PRO A 24 28.60 62.01 2.32
CA PRO A 24 28.95 61.11 1.22
C PRO A 24 30.15 61.68 0.46
N GLY A 25 31.21 60.88 0.29
CA GLY A 25 32.23 61.17 -0.72
C GLY A 25 31.62 60.97 -2.11
N ASP A 26 31.90 61.89 -3.04
CA ASP A 26 31.32 61.85 -4.38
C ASP A 26 31.62 60.52 -5.07
N GLU A 27 30.59 59.89 -5.64
CA GLU A 27 30.74 58.58 -6.29
C GLU A 27 31.52 58.73 -7.60
N VAL A 28 32.78 58.30 -7.58
CA VAL A 28 33.71 58.46 -8.70
C VAL A 28 33.62 57.25 -9.62
N THR A 29 33.59 57.49 -10.93
CA THR A 29 33.76 56.41 -11.92
C THR A 29 35.19 56.41 -12.46
N VAL A 30 35.89 55.30 -12.24
CA VAL A 30 37.21 55.00 -12.79
C VAL A 30 37.04 54.10 -14.01
N VAL A 31 37.44 54.61 -15.18
CA VAL A 31 37.47 53.86 -16.43
C VAL A 31 38.87 53.27 -16.60
N ARG A 32 38.97 51.96 -16.79
CA ARG A 32 40.24 51.26 -17.09
C ARG A 32 40.52 51.21 -18.58
N LYS A 33 41.79 51.05 -18.97
CA LYS A 33 42.25 50.93 -20.36
C LYS A 33 41.69 49.70 -21.10
N ASP A 34 41.23 48.69 -20.37
CA ASP A 34 40.54 47.50 -20.91
C ASP A 34 39.02 47.70 -21.10
N GLY A 35 38.52 48.92 -20.90
CA GLY A 35 37.11 49.28 -21.08
C GLY A 35 36.22 49.02 -19.87
N ILE A 36 36.74 48.37 -18.81
CA ILE A 36 35.97 48.10 -17.59
C ILE A 36 35.79 49.40 -16.80
N ARG A 37 34.54 49.70 -16.41
CA ARG A 37 34.20 50.83 -15.55
C ARG A 37 33.95 50.34 -14.12
N LEU A 38 34.62 50.97 -13.16
CA LEU A 38 34.49 50.70 -11.74
C LEU A 38 33.99 51.97 -11.06
N THR A 39 32.82 51.87 -10.44
CA THR A 39 32.14 52.99 -9.77
C THR A 39 32.10 52.72 -8.28
N GLY A 40 32.49 53.72 -7.48
CA GLY A 40 32.53 53.65 -6.03
C GLY A 40 33.26 54.84 -5.41
N GLU A 41 33.34 54.84 -4.09
CA GLU A 41 34.00 55.91 -3.33
C GLU A 41 35.52 55.67 -3.31
N ILE A 42 36.33 56.69 -3.63
CA ILE A 42 37.80 56.59 -3.49
C ILE A 42 38.14 56.67 -1.99
N VAL A 43 38.69 55.57 -1.45
CA VAL A 43 39.14 55.51 -0.05
C VAL A 43 40.59 55.93 0.09
N GLU A 44 41.40 55.70 -0.95
CA GLU A 44 42.83 55.97 -0.96
C GLU A 44 43.31 56.17 -2.41
N GLU A 45 44.10 57.20 -2.67
CA GLU A 45 44.74 57.45 -3.97
C GLU A 45 46.21 57.81 -3.73
N THR A 46 47.09 57.08 -4.41
CA THR A 46 48.55 57.27 -4.39
C THR A 46 49.05 57.45 -5.83
N ASP A 47 50.35 57.59 -6.05
CA ASP A 47 50.91 57.61 -7.41
C ASP A 47 50.93 56.23 -8.08
N ASP A 48 50.90 55.15 -7.30
CA ASP A 48 50.91 53.78 -7.82
C ASP A 48 49.50 53.18 -8.03
N TYR A 49 48.51 53.58 -7.22
CA TYR A 49 47.16 53.00 -7.26
C TYR A 49 46.04 53.91 -6.75
N VAL A 50 44.81 53.57 -7.15
CA VAL A 50 43.54 54.08 -6.62
C VAL A 50 42.78 52.92 -5.98
N LYS A 51 42.32 53.08 -4.74
CA LYS A 51 41.49 52.11 -4.03
C LYS A 51 40.05 52.61 -3.94
N LEU A 52 39.14 51.84 -4.51
CA LEU A 52 37.71 52.10 -4.54
C LEU A 52 36.98 51.19 -3.55
N LYS A 53 36.02 51.74 -2.81
CA LYS A 53 35.04 50.95 -2.07
C LYS A 53 33.80 50.80 -2.93
N THR A 54 33.60 49.59 -3.44
CA THR A 54 32.45 49.26 -4.28
C THR A 54 31.39 48.53 -3.45
N LYS A 55 30.15 48.45 -3.95
CA LYS A 55 29.07 47.66 -3.35
C LYS A 55 29.34 46.15 -3.24
N PHE A 56 30.45 45.66 -3.81
CA PHE A 56 30.90 44.26 -3.74
C PHE A 56 32.21 44.08 -2.95
N GLY A 57 32.74 45.14 -2.33
CA GLY A 57 33.97 45.15 -1.56
C GLY A 57 35.01 46.16 -2.05
N ASP A 58 36.12 46.24 -1.32
CA ASP A 58 37.27 47.08 -1.66
C ASP A 58 38.01 46.55 -2.89
N VAL A 59 38.27 47.40 -3.88
CA VAL A 59 38.97 47.08 -5.12
C VAL A 59 40.14 48.04 -5.32
N VAL A 60 41.35 47.52 -5.47
CA VAL A 60 42.56 48.31 -5.77
C VAL A 60 42.87 48.25 -7.27
N VAL A 61 43.09 49.39 -7.89
CA VAL A 61 43.40 49.55 -9.32
C VAL A 61 44.73 50.30 -9.46
N LYS A 62 45.73 49.70 -10.11
CA LYS A 62 46.99 50.40 -10.41
C LYS A 62 46.76 51.58 -11.37
N LYS A 63 47.42 52.71 -11.11
CA LYS A 63 47.24 53.97 -11.85
C LYS A 63 47.54 53.82 -13.35
N ASP A 64 48.56 53.02 -13.70
CA ASP A 64 48.90 52.66 -15.09
C ASP A 64 47.75 52.05 -15.90
N ASN A 65 46.79 51.38 -15.24
CA ASN A 65 45.64 50.73 -15.88
C ASN A 65 44.40 51.63 -15.94
N VAL A 66 44.45 52.82 -15.31
CA VAL A 66 43.38 53.82 -15.37
C VAL A 66 43.51 54.61 -16.68
N ALA A 67 42.39 54.79 -17.36
CA ALA A 67 42.25 55.63 -18.54
C ALA A 67 41.64 57.00 -18.20
N GLN A 68 40.65 57.03 -17.29
CA GLN A 68 39.98 58.27 -16.88
C GLN A 68 39.35 58.14 -15.48
N ILE A 69 39.29 59.25 -14.74
CA ILE A 69 38.59 59.40 -13.46
C ILE A 69 37.64 60.60 -13.58
N ILE A 70 36.37 60.45 -13.22
CA ILE A 70 35.32 61.47 -13.42
C ILE A 70 34.69 61.85 -12.07
N ARG A 71 34.75 63.14 -11.69
CA ARG A 71 34.19 63.72 -10.44
C ARG A 71 33.27 64.91 -10.76
N PRO A 72 32.17 65.16 -10.03
CA PRO A 72 31.16 66.16 -10.41
C PRO A 72 31.35 67.57 -9.80
N ASN A 73 31.03 68.59 -10.64
CA ASN A 73 30.70 70.01 -10.35
C ASN A 73 31.89 70.96 -9.99
N GLU A 74 31.92 72.30 -10.18
CA GLU A 74 31.17 73.35 -10.97
C GLU A 74 31.96 74.70 -10.80
N PRO A 75 31.49 75.97 -11.09
CA PRO A 75 30.30 76.49 -11.80
C PRO A 75 30.61 77.56 -12.91
N LYS A 76 29.59 78.15 -13.57
CA LYS A 76 29.36 79.62 -13.60
C LYS A 76 27.96 80.03 -14.12
N GLU A 77 27.48 81.16 -13.59
CA GLU A 77 26.15 81.81 -13.74
C GLU A 77 26.03 82.61 -15.08
N GLU A 78 24.89 83.15 -15.55
CA GLU A 78 23.96 84.14 -14.93
C GLU A 78 22.47 84.01 -15.35
N GLU A 79 21.63 84.91 -14.82
CA GLU A 79 20.21 84.70 -14.48
C GLU A 79 19.15 85.11 -15.53
N SER A 80 17.98 84.45 -15.51
CA SER A 80 16.66 85.11 -15.26
C SER A 80 15.49 84.11 -15.15
N LYS A 81 14.47 84.45 -14.35
CA LYS A 81 13.27 83.67 -13.97
C LYS A 81 11.99 84.20 -14.67
N PRO A 82 10.82 83.53 -14.62
CA PRO A 82 10.54 82.08 -14.52
C PRO A 82 9.38 81.59 -15.44
N GLU A 83 9.07 80.29 -15.32
CA GLU A 83 7.71 79.68 -15.37
C GLU A 83 7.17 79.01 -16.66
N VAL A 84 6.37 77.95 -16.40
CA VAL A 84 5.51 77.12 -17.26
C VAL A 84 6.15 75.88 -17.93
N ALA A 85 5.37 74.79 -17.91
CA ALA A 85 5.74 73.38 -18.09
C ALA A 85 5.95 72.95 -19.56
N PRO A 86 6.57 71.77 -19.82
CA PRO A 86 6.87 71.31 -21.17
C PRO A 86 5.73 70.45 -21.77
N GLU A 87 5.35 70.75 -23.01
CA GLU A 87 4.68 69.77 -23.88
C GLU A 87 5.20 69.86 -25.33
N LYS A 88 5.53 68.70 -25.91
CA LYS A 88 5.38 68.44 -27.34
C LYS A 88 4.50 67.18 -27.51
N PRO A 89 3.67 67.10 -28.55
CA PRO A 89 2.47 66.28 -28.49
C PRO A 89 2.64 64.88 -29.07
N GLU A 90 2.51 63.85 -28.25
CA GLU A 90 2.13 62.50 -28.67
C GLU A 90 0.66 62.27 -28.27
N SER A 91 -0.23 62.29 -29.26
CA SER A 91 -1.70 62.10 -29.19
C SER A 91 -2.43 62.56 -27.90
N ASN A 92 -3.38 63.51 -28.07
CA ASN A 92 -4.31 63.94 -27.00
C ASN A 92 -4.92 62.76 -26.22
N GLU A 93 -5.16 61.63 -26.90
CA GLU A 93 -5.69 60.41 -26.29
C GLU A 93 -4.71 59.66 -25.36
N TYR A 94 -3.40 59.63 -25.64
CA TYR A 94 -2.42 59.03 -24.72
C TYR A 94 -2.38 59.79 -23.39
N VAL A 95 -2.23 61.13 -23.45
CA VAL A 95 -2.18 61.98 -22.25
C VAL A 95 -3.46 61.83 -21.41
N LYS A 96 -4.62 61.77 -22.06
CA LYS A 96 -5.90 61.50 -21.39
C LYS A 96 -5.90 60.13 -20.69
N ARG A 97 -5.58 59.05 -21.41
CA ARG A 97 -5.56 57.68 -20.85
C ARG A 97 -4.52 57.51 -19.75
N PHE A 98 -3.37 58.17 -19.86
CA PHE A 98 -2.34 58.22 -18.82
C PHE A 98 -2.87 58.91 -17.56
N ASN A 99 -3.50 60.08 -17.70
CA ASN A 99 -4.09 60.81 -16.58
C ASN A 99 -5.25 60.03 -15.92
N ASP A 100 -6.09 59.35 -16.70
CA ASP A 100 -7.15 58.47 -16.18
C ASP A 100 -6.55 57.26 -15.41
N ALA A 101 -5.47 56.65 -15.92
CA ALA A 101 -4.77 55.57 -15.24
C ALA A 101 -4.08 56.03 -13.94
N VAL A 102 -3.44 57.21 -13.94
CA VAL A 102 -2.84 57.84 -12.76
C VAL A 102 -3.90 58.21 -11.72
N LYS A 103 -5.07 58.68 -12.15
CA LYS A 103 -6.19 59.02 -11.26
C LYS A 103 -6.77 57.79 -10.56
N ASN A 104 -6.87 56.66 -11.26
CA ASN A 104 -7.36 55.40 -10.71
C ASN A 104 -6.28 54.70 -9.85
N ASN A 105 -5.01 54.77 -10.26
CA ASN A 105 -3.83 54.21 -9.59
C ASN A 105 -3.97 52.73 -9.17
N THR A 106 -4.63 51.91 -9.99
CA THR A 106 -4.72 50.45 -9.82
C THR A 106 -3.83 49.70 -10.83
N ALA A 107 -3.51 48.44 -10.53
CA ALA A 107 -2.76 47.60 -11.46
C ALA A 107 -3.52 47.40 -12.78
N GLU A 108 -4.83 47.15 -12.73
CA GLU A 108 -5.72 47.08 -13.89
C GLU A 108 -5.66 48.33 -14.76
N ALA A 109 -5.77 49.54 -14.19
CA ALA A 109 -5.80 50.78 -14.97
C ALA A 109 -4.49 51.03 -15.72
N PHE A 110 -3.35 50.72 -15.10
CA PHE A 110 -2.04 50.77 -15.78
C PHE A 110 -1.83 49.62 -16.77
N THR A 111 -2.44 48.45 -16.57
CA THR A 111 -2.46 47.35 -17.54
C THR A 111 -3.30 47.68 -18.77
N GLU A 112 -4.45 48.33 -18.61
CA GLU A 112 -5.32 48.77 -19.72
C GLU A 112 -4.63 49.85 -20.55
N LEU A 113 -4.00 50.84 -19.90
CA LEU A 113 -3.11 51.79 -20.56
C LEU A 113 -2.01 51.07 -21.35
N GLY A 114 -1.32 50.11 -20.72
CA GLY A 114 -0.24 49.37 -21.36
C GLY A 114 -0.68 48.58 -22.60
N LYS A 115 -1.86 47.96 -22.56
CA LYS A 115 -2.46 47.27 -23.72
C LYS A 115 -2.74 48.25 -24.86
N TRP A 116 -3.40 49.37 -24.57
CA TRP A 116 -3.71 50.38 -25.59
C TRP A 116 -2.43 51.00 -26.20
N CYS A 117 -1.42 51.31 -25.39
CA CYS A 117 -0.14 51.81 -25.89
C CYS A 117 0.51 50.81 -26.87
N LYS A 118 0.50 49.50 -26.52
CA LYS A 118 1.02 48.43 -27.38
C LYS A 118 0.25 48.29 -28.70
N GLU A 119 -1.08 48.41 -28.67
CA GLU A 119 -1.94 48.40 -29.86
C GLU A 119 -1.68 49.60 -30.80
N ASN A 120 -1.23 50.74 -30.25
CA ASN A 120 -0.92 51.96 -31.01
C ASN A 120 0.57 52.13 -31.34
N GLY A 121 1.41 51.11 -31.09
CA GLY A 121 2.84 51.13 -31.38
C GLY A 121 3.72 51.88 -30.37
N LEU A 122 3.14 52.43 -29.31
CA LEU A 122 3.81 53.13 -28.21
C LEU A 122 4.42 52.11 -27.22
N ASN A 123 5.43 51.37 -27.69
CA ASN A 123 5.97 50.21 -26.98
C ASN A 123 6.70 50.57 -25.67
N ASP A 124 7.37 51.72 -25.62
CA ASP A 124 8.08 52.18 -24.42
C ASP A 124 7.08 52.59 -23.31
N GLU A 125 6.01 53.27 -23.70
CA GLU A 125 4.90 53.72 -22.84
C GLU A 125 4.14 52.50 -22.32
N ALA A 126 3.92 51.50 -23.19
CA ALA A 126 3.33 50.22 -22.81
C ALA A 126 4.15 49.53 -21.72
N TRP A 127 5.47 49.43 -21.91
CA TRP A 127 6.37 48.80 -20.94
C TRP A 127 6.46 49.58 -19.61
N LYS A 128 6.50 50.92 -19.66
CA LYS A 128 6.43 51.79 -18.48
C LYS A 128 5.12 51.56 -17.70
N ALA A 129 4.00 51.48 -18.40
CA ALA A 129 2.68 51.23 -17.82
C ALA A 129 2.57 49.84 -17.17
N PHE A 130 2.99 48.77 -17.86
CA PHE A 130 3.00 47.41 -17.27
C PHE A 130 3.95 47.32 -16.07
N LYS A 131 5.10 47.99 -16.09
CA LYS A 131 5.98 48.09 -14.90
C LYS A 131 5.29 48.79 -13.72
N ARG A 132 4.53 49.86 -13.98
CA ARG A 132 3.77 50.55 -12.94
C ARG A 132 2.67 49.65 -12.36
N ALA A 133 1.98 48.86 -13.18
CA ALA A 133 1.00 47.88 -12.72
C ALA A 133 1.63 46.83 -11.78
N VAL A 134 2.79 46.26 -12.14
CA VAL A 134 3.52 45.28 -11.28
C VAL A 134 4.08 45.91 -10.01
N ALA A 135 4.36 47.22 -10.00
CA ALA A 135 4.75 47.94 -8.79
C ALA A 135 3.58 48.20 -7.82
N LEU A 136 2.33 48.19 -8.32
CA LEU A 136 1.11 48.36 -7.52
C LEU A 136 0.59 47.01 -7.00
N ASP A 137 0.60 45.97 -7.85
CA ASP A 137 0.33 44.58 -7.46
C ASP A 137 1.46 43.66 -7.98
N PRO A 138 2.38 43.23 -7.08
CA PRO A 138 3.46 42.32 -7.42
C PRO A 138 3.05 40.94 -7.92
N ASP A 139 1.79 40.52 -7.85
CA ASP A 139 1.31 39.26 -8.41
C ASP A 139 0.30 39.45 -9.57
N HIS A 140 0.20 40.66 -10.13
CA HIS A 140 -0.68 40.98 -11.24
C HIS A 140 -0.28 40.26 -12.55
N GLN A 141 -0.83 39.06 -12.74
CA GLN A 141 -0.55 38.16 -13.86
C GLN A 141 -0.59 38.86 -15.24
N PRO A 142 -1.62 39.67 -15.61
CA PRO A 142 -1.70 40.23 -16.96
C PRO A 142 -0.57 41.20 -17.31
N ALA A 143 -0.08 42.00 -16.35
CA ALA A 143 1.06 42.88 -16.59
C ALA A 143 2.39 42.12 -16.62
N ARG A 144 2.55 41.08 -15.81
CA ARG A 144 3.75 40.23 -15.84
C ARG A 144 3.86 39.43 -17.13
N ASP A 145 2.74 38.87 -17.60
CA ASP A 145 2.67 38.23 -18.92
C ASP A 145 3.05 39.21 -20.04
N ALA A 146 2.56 40.47 -19.96
CA ALA A 146 2.88 41.52 -20.92
C ALA A 146 4.35 41.99 -20.87
N LEU A 147 5.02 41.85 -19.71
CA LEU A 147 6.47 42.04 -19.53
C LEU A 147 7.31 40.79 -19.88
N GLY A 148 6.69 39.71 -20.37
CA GLY A 148 7.39 38.47 -20.70
C GLY A 148 7.87 37.67 -19.48
N GLN A 149 7.34 37.97 -18.28
CA GLN A 149 7.72 37.31 -17.03
C GLN A 149 6.84 36.09 -16.74
N VAL A 150 7.44 35.10 -16.10
CA VAL A 150 6.81 33.83 -15.71
C VAL A 150 7.14 33.51 -14.25
N LYS A 151 6.22 32.84 -13.54
CA LYS A 151 6.38 32.48 -12.13
C LYS A 151 6.91 31.05 -12.03
N VAL A 152 8.13 30.89 -11.53
CA VAL A 152 8.84 29.60 -11.42
C VAL A 152 9.34 29.44 -9.98
N ASP A 153 8.98 28.34 -9.32
CA ASP A 153 9.26 28.09 -7.89
C ASP A 153 8.93 29.29 -6.97
N GLY A 154 7.80 29.96 -7.26
CA GLY A 154 7.32 31.13 -6.52
C GLY A 154 8.04 32.44 -6.82
N LYS A 155 9.01 32.46 -7.75
CA LYS A 155 9.76 33.66 -8.17
C LYS A 155 9.40 34.06 -9.59
N TRP A 156 9.23 35.36 -9.80
CA TRP A 156 9.06 35.94 -11.13
C TRP A 156 10.42 36.15 -11.79
N MET A 157 10.54 35.71 -13.04
CA MET A 157 11.73 35.85 -13.89
C MET A 157 11.31 35.93 -15.36
N THR A 158 12.18 36.36 -16.27
CA THR A 158 11.86 36.29 -17.72
C THR A 158 11.90 34.84 -18.22
N ARG A 159 11.38 34.58 -19.43
CA ARG A 159 11.42 33.24 -20.04
C ARG A 159 12.85 32.79 -20.35
N GLU A 160 13.71 33.74 -20.72
CA GLU A 160 15.13 33.54 -20.97
C GLU A 160 15.86 33.19 -19.67
N GLU A 161 15.63 33.96 -18.60
CA GLU A 161 16.16 33.66 -17.26
C GLU A 161 15.70 32.30 -16.71
N ALA A 162 14.53 31.82 -17.12
CA ALA A 162 14.01 30.50 -16.76
C ALA A 162 14.71 29.37 -17.53
N ASP A 163 14.89 29.50 -18.85
CA ASP A 163 15.63 28.50 -19.66
C ASP A 163 17.12 28.44 -19.30
N GLU A 164 17.77 29.59 -19.04
CA GLU A 164 19.15 29.65 -18.54
C GLU A 164 19.32 28.93 -17.19
N LYS A 165 18.33 29.04 -16.29
CA LYS A 165 18.30 28.30 -15.01
C LYS A 165 17.85 26.84 -15.18
N GLY A 166 17.59 26.40 -16.42
CA GLY A 166 17.26 25.02 -16.75
C GLY A 166 15.81 24.63 -16.43
N TYR A 167 14.85 25.54 -16.60
CA TYR A 167 13.43 25.24 -16.62
C TYR A 167 12.91 25.17 -18.05
N ILE A 168 11.87 24.37 -18.28
CA ILE A 168 11.18 24.20 -19.56
C ILE A 168 9.68 24.20 -19.32
N GLN A 169 8.87 24.57 -20.31
CA GLN A 169 7.41 24.38 -20.23
C GLN A 169 7.04 22.91 -20.44
N ASP A 170 6.09 22.41 -19.65
CA ASP A 170 5.46 21.10 -19.86
C ASP A 170 4.24 21.18 -20.81
N GLU A 171 3.54 20.06 -20.97
CA GLU A 171 2.36 19.95 -21.85
C GLU A 171 1.17 20.83 -21.40
N ASN A 172 1.16 21.31 -20.15
CA ASN A 172 0.15 22.22 -19.61
C ASN A 172 0.59 23.70 -19.70
N GLY A 173 1.84 23.95 -20.12
CA GLY A 173 2.47 25.28 -20.13
C GLY A 173 3.18 25.66 -18.83
N ASP A 174 3.21 24.77 -17.83
CA ASP A 174 3.83 25.01 -16.53
C ASP A 174 5.36 24.93 -16.63
N TRP A 175 6.06 25.85 -15.98
CA TRP A 175 7.52 25.88 -15.96
C TRP A 175 8.10 24.89 -14.94
N VAL A 176 8.70 23.82 -15.45
CA VAL A 176 9.24 22.70 -14.67
C VAL A 176 10.75 22.56 -14.89
N SER A 177 11.50 22.18 -13.86
CA SER A 177 12.95 21.99 -14.01
C SER A 177 13.26 20.86 -15.01
N LYS A 178 14.06 21.16 -16.03
CA LYS A 178 14.58 20.23 -17.04
C LYS A 178 15.32 19.06 -16.39
N LYS A 179 15.98 19.29 -15.26
CA LYS A 179 16.58 18.25 -14.41
C LYS A 179 15.50 17.35 -13.81
N ALA A 180 14.48 17.90 -13.18
CA ALA A 180 13.39 17.13 -12.58
C ALA A 180 12.60 16.32 -13.64
N VAL A 181 12.37 16.88 -14.83
CA VAL A 181 11.75 16.17 -15.96
C VAL A 181 12.63 15.00 -16.43
N LYS A 182 13.94 15.22 -16.57
CA LYS A 182 14.90 14.16 -16.92
C LYS A 182 14.93 13.06 -15.85
N GLU A 183 15.05 13.42 -14.58
CA GLU A 183 15.06 12.47 -13.46
C GLU A 183 13.75 11.67 -13.37
N LYS A 184 12.59 12.32 -13.57
CA LYS A 184 11.28 11.66 -13.66
C LYS A 184 11.24 10.66 -14.82
N ARG A 185 11.71 11.05 -16.01
CA ARG A 185 11.75 10.18 -17.21
C ARG A 185 12.68 8.98 -17.00
N GLU A 186 13.87 9.19 -16.44
CA GLU A 186 14.83 8.13 -16.13
C GLU A 186 14.29 7.17 -15.04
N ALA A 187 13.61 7.69 -14.03
CA ALA A 187 12.94 6.89 -13.00
C ALA A 187 11.81 6.03 -13.60
N THR A 188 10.94 6.59 -14.45
CA THR A 188 9.87 5.86 -15.14
C THR A 188 10.43 4.79 -16.08
N GLU A 189 11.47 5.09 -16.86
CA GLU A 189 12.09 4.10 -17.76
C GLU A 189 12.81 2.98 -16.99
N LYS A 190 13.41 3.29 -15.84
CA LYS A 190 13.97 2.29 -14.93
C LYS A 190 12.88 1.40 -14.33
N GLU A 191 11.79 1.99 -13.83
CA GLU A 191 10.62 1.25 -13.31
C GLU A 191 10.04 0.32 -14.38
N ARG A 192 9.91 0.78 -15.62
CA ARG A 192 9.48 -0.03 -16.78
C ARG A 192 10.40 -1.23 -17.01
N LYS A 193 11.72 -1.04 -17.03
CA LYS A 193 12.71 -2.12 -17.21
C LYS A 193 12.73 -3.11 -16.04
N ASP A 194 12.59 -2.62 -14.80
CA ASP A 194 12.53 -3.47 -13.61
C ASP A 194 11.25 -4.31 -13.59
N VAL A 195 10.10 -3.74 -14.01
CA VAL A 195 8.84 -4.50 -14.20
C VAL A 195 8.97 -5.52 -15.33
N GLU A 196 9.50 -5.15 -16.51
CA GLU A 196 9.69 -6.07 -17.62
C GLU A 196 10.59 -7.28 -17.23
N LYS A 197 11.67 -7.00 -16.50
CA LYS A 197 12.57 -8.02 -15.95
C LYS A 197 11.87 -8.91 -14.92
N TYR A 198 11.05 -8.34 -14.04
CA TYR A 198 10.23 -9.09 -13.08
C TYR A 198 9.21 -10.00 -13.81
N LEU A 199 8.48 -9.47 -14.79
CA LEU A 199 7.52 -10.23 -15.60
C LEU A 199 8.20 -11.40 -16.31
N LYS A 200 9.32 -11.17 -17.01
CA LYS A 200 10.12 -12.22 -17.66
C LYS A 200 10.66 -13.25 -16.67
N SER A 201 11.07 -12.83 -15.48
CA SER A 201 11.53 -13.75 -14.42
C SER A 201 10.38 -14.60 -13.87
N LYS A 202 9.19 -14.02 -13.69
CA LYS A 202 8.00 -14.73 -13.22
C LYS A 202 7.47 -15.69 -14.26
N GLN A 203 7.41 -15.29 -15.52
CA GLN A 203 7.00 -16.17 -16.62
C GLN A 203 7.84 -17.47 -16.61
N ARG A 204 9.18 -17.36 -16.52
CA ARG A 204 10.09 -18.52 -16.40
C ARG A 204 9.87 -19.37 -15.13
N GLU A 205 9.44 -18.78 -14.01
CA GLU A 205 9.12 -19.54 -12.78
C GLU A 205 7.86 -20.39 -12.95
N TYR A 206 6.86 -19.91 -13.70
CA TYR A 206 5.54 -20.55 -13.85
C TYR A 206 5.37 -21.36 -15.15
N ASP A 207 6.17 -21.09 -16.19
CA ASP A 207 6.37 -21.95 -17.37
C ASP A 207 7.09 -23.24 -16.99
N GLY A 208 8.10 -23.11 -16.13
CA GLY A 208 8.81 -24.23 -15.51
C GLY A 208 9.41 -25.20 -16.53
N VAL A 209 9.18 -26.49 -16.30
CA VAL A 209 9.54 -27.61 -17.17
C VAL A 209 8.37 -28.61 -17.25
N PRO A 210 8.32 -29.48 -18.27
CA PRO A 210 7.41 -30.63 -18.30
C PRO A 210 7.53 -31.51 -17.03
N TRP A 211 6.40 -32.10 -16.58
CA TRP A 211 6.32 -32.80 -15.28
C TRP A 211 7.15 -34.10 -15.20
N ASP A 212 7.38 -34.76 -16.34
CA ASP A 212 8.34 -35.86 -16.49
C ASP A 212 9.78 -35.41 -16.19
N LYS A 213 10.13 -34.16 -16.55
CA LYS A 213 11.45 -33.53 -16.34
C LYS A 213 11.53 -32.69 -15.05
N ARG A 214 10.56 -32.83 -14.14
CA ARG A 214 10.50 -32.08 -12.88
C ARG A 214 11.76 -32.25 -12.02
N TRP A 215 12.08 -31.23 -11.22
CA TRP A 215 13.16 -31.30 -10.25
C TRP A 215 12.75 -32.18 -9.08
N VAL A 216 13.55 -33.20 -8.78
CA VAL A 216 13.43 -34.04 -7.59
C VAL A 216 14.56 -33.69 -6.62
N ILE A 217 14.21 -33.18 -5.44
CA ILE A 217 15.17 -32.73 -4.42
C ILE A 217 14.91 -33.51 -3.14
N LYS A 218 15.86 -34.37 -2.79
CA LYS A 218 15.84 -35.17 -1.55
C LYS A 218 16.57 -34.43 -0.44
N THR A 219 15.95 -34.36 0.73
CA THR A 219 16.53 -33.84 1.98
C THR A 219 16.47 -34.92 3.06
N ALA A 220 16.73 -34.56 4.33
CA ALA A 220 16.61 -35.49 5.45
C ALA A 220 15.16 -36.01 5.57
N HIS A 221 14.19 -35.10 5.64
CA HIS A 221 12.80 -35.43 5.95
C HIS A 221 11.85 -35.38 4.74
N TYR A 222 12.28 -34.86 3.58
CA TYR A 222 11.41 -34.69 2.40
C TYR A 222 12.02 -35.17 1.09
N GLU A 223 11.12 -35.51 0.16
CA GLU A 223 11.38 -35.49 -1.28
C GLU A 223 10.45 -34.47 -1.96
N ILE A 224 11.04 -33.38 -2.47
CA ILE A 224 10.32 -32.34 -3.20
C ILE A 224 10.35 -32.66 -4.69
N ASN A 225 9.18 -32.90 -5.26
CA ASN A 225 8.94 -33.06 -6.70
C ASN A 225 8.31 -31.76 -7.22
N CYS A 226 9.04 -30.96 -7.98
CA CYS A 226 8.55 -29.66 -8.46
C CYS A 226 9.02 -29.34 -9.86
N ASN A 227 8.10 -28.94 -10.75
CA ASN A 227 8.39 -28.61 -12.15
C ASN A 227 8.39 -27.09 -12.44
N SER A 228 8.40 -26.23 -11.41
CA SER A 228 8.81 -24.82 -11.54
C SER A 228 10.32 -24.72 -11.85
N SER A 229 10.95 -23.55 -11.69
CA SER A 229 12.40 -23.44 -11.80
C SER A 229 13.15 -24.20 -10.69
N ARG A 230 14.36 -24.68 -10.97
CA ARG A 230 15.21 -25.40 -9.99
C ARG A 230 15.44 -24.60 -8.70
N LYS A 231 15.55 -23.27 -8.83
CA LYS A 231 15.69 -22.32 -7.71
C LYS A 231 14.45 -22.32 -6.81
N ILE A 232 13.25 -22.41 -7.39
CA ILE A 232 11.98 -22.50 -6.66
C ILE A 232 11.84 -23.88 -5.99
N ALA A 233 12.17 -24.97 -6.68
CA ALA A 233 12.19 -26.30 -6.07
C ALA A 233 13.14 -26.37 -4.83
N GLN A 234 14.35 -25.83 -4.96
CA GLN A 234 15.32 -25.73 -3.85
C GLN A 234 14.81 -24.85 -2.70
N ARG A 235 14.08 -23.77 -3.01
CA ARG A 235 13.44 -22.91 -2.01
C ARG A 235 12.39 -23.68 -1.21
N TYR A 236 11.54 -24.48 -1.86
CA TYR A 236 10.56 -25.32 -1.17
C TYR A 236 11.21 -26.39 -0.29
N ALA A 237 12.28 -27.05 -0.74
CA ALA A 237 13.03 -28.00 0.09
C ALA A 237 13.54 -27.36 1.40
N LYS A 238 14.11 -26.15 1.32
CA LYS A 238 14.55 -25.38 2.51
C LYS A 238 13.39 -24.98 3.42
N ILE A 239 12.23 -24.64 2.84
CA ILE A 239 10.99 -24.29 3.57
C ILE A 239 10.43 -25.50 4.32
N MET A 240 10.30 -26.66 3.66
CA MET A 240 9.74 -27.85 4.30
C MET A 240 10.62 -28.35 5.45
N GLU A 241 11.94 -28.32 5.31
CA GLU A 241 12.87 -28.61 6.41
C GLU A 241 12.77 -27.59 7.57
N ALA A 242 12.51 -26.32 7.27
CA ALA A 242 12.28 -25.30 8.31
C ALA A 242 10.94 -25.52 9.05
N LEU A 243 9.88 -25.87 8.31
CA LEU A 243 8.58 -26.22 8.86
C LEU A 243 8.67 -27.49 9.73
N TYR A 244 9.34 -28.55 9.28
CA TYR A 244 9.52 -29.79 10.04
C TYR A 244 10.26 -29.57 11.37
N ARG A 245 11.32 -28.76 11.38
CA ARG A 245 11.97 -28.34 12.64
C ARG A 245 10.98 -27.64 13.56
N LYS A 246 10.06 -26.82 13.03
CA LYS A 246 9.05 -26.14 13.83
C LYS A 246 7.93 -27.07 14.31
N TYR A 247 7.45 -27.99 13.49
CA TYR A 247 6.49 -29.02 13.89
C TYR A 247 7.07 -29.87 15.03
N LYS A 248 8.32 -30.34 14.90
CA LYS A 248 9.02 -31.09 15.95
C LYS A 248 9.18 -30.30 17.26
N GLN A 249 9.35 -28.98 17.19
CA GLN A 249 9.37 -28.11 18.39
C GLN A 249 8.00 -27.92 19.03
N VAL A 250 6.93 -27.80 18.24
CA VAL A 250 5.55 -27.60 18.75
C VAL A 250 4.97 -28.90 19.30
N PHE A 251 5.25 -30.02 18.64
CA PHE A 251 4.78 -31.36 19.00
C PHE A 251 5.86 -32.19 19.72
N ALA A 252 6.75 -31.54 20.48
CA ALA A 252 7.90 -32.18 21.12
C ALA A 252 7.55 -33.27 22.14
N ALA A 253 6.31 -33.27 22.66
CA ALA A 253 5.78 -34.31 23.54
C ALA A 253 5.37 -35.60 22.78
N LEU A 254 5.38 -35.59 21.44
CA LEU A 254 4.97 -36.70 20.59
C LEU A 254 6.18 -37.29 19.84
N SER A 255 6.12 -38.58 19.56
CA SER A 255 7.18 -39.32 18.85
C SER A 255 6.77 -39.58 17.39
N PRO A 256 7.15 -38.72 16.42
CA PRO A 256 6.86 -38.97 15.00
C PRO A 256 7.72 -40.09 14.42
N GLU A 257 7.10 -40.94 13.58
CA GLU A 257 7.77 -41.91 12.71
C GLU A 257 8.88 -41.24 11.88
N SER A 258 10.04 -41.90 11.77
CA SER A 258 11.09 -41.49 10.83
C SER A 258 10.68 -41.90 9.41
N HIS A 259 10.21 -40.93 8.63
CA HIS A 259 9.74 -41.15 7.27
C HIS A 259 10.10 -39.96 6.37
N ARG A 260 10.59 -40.24 5.15
CA ARG A 260 10.83 -39.19 4.15
C ARG A 260 9.51 -38.90 3.43
N SER A 261 8.87 -37.80 3.80
CA SER A 261 7.60 -37.34 3.26
C SER A 261 7.73 -36.83 1.82
N VAL A 262 6.80 -37.20 0.94
CA VAL A 262 6.80 -36.75 -0.47
C VAL A 262 5.89 -35.53 -0.64
N VAL A 263 6.39 -34.54 -1.37
CA VAL A 263 5.72 -33.26 -1.65
C VAL A 263 5.76 -32.97 -3.15
N TYR A 264 4.60 -32.71 -3.74
CA TYR A 264 4.42 -32.39 -5.15
C TYR A 264 3.99 -30.94 -5.34
N ILE A 265 4.73 -30.16 -6.14
CA ILE A 265 4.47 -28.74 -6.38
C ILE A 265 4.49 -28.45 -7.88
N HIS A 266 3.31 -28.27 -8.45
CA HIS A 266 3.10 -27.89 -9.84
C HIS A 266 3.58 -26.46 -10.12
N ARG A 267 3.97 -26.17 -11.36
CA ARG A 267 4.55 -24.88 -11.76
C ARG A 267 3.58 -23.70 -11.66
N ASN A 268 2.28 -23.94 -11.77
CA ASN A 268 1.23 -22.92 -11.69
C ASN A 268 -0.13 -23.53 -11.29
N GLN A 269 -1.15 -22.71 -11.03
CA GLN A 269 -2.47 -23.19 -10.63
C GLN A 269 -3.16 -23.99 -11.74
N LYS A 270 -3.04 -23.57 -13.00
CA LYS A 270 -3.70 -24.19 -14.15
C LYS A 270 -3.30 -25.66 -14.31
N GLU A 271 -2.00 -25.95 -14.32
CA GLU A 271 -1.49 -27.32 -14.40
C GLU A 271 -1.93 -28.16 -13.19
N PHE A 272 -1.90 -27.61 -11.97
CA PHE A 272 -2.39 -28.34 -10.79
C PHE A 272 -3.85 -28.76 -10.94
N MET A 273 -4.70 -27.88 -11.48
CA MET A 273 -6.10 -28.22 -11.73
C MET A 273 -6.27 -29.29 -12.81
N GLU A 274 -5.54 -29.16 -13.91
CA GLU A 274 -5.55 -30.11 -15.03
C GLU A 274 -5.04 -31.51 -14.59
N MET A 275 -3.92 -31.56 -13.86
CA MET A 275 -3.26 -32.81 -13.47
C MET A 275 -3.83 -33.51 -12.24
N ARG A 276 -4.58 -32.81 -11.37
CA ARG A 276 -5.06 -33.37 -10.10
C ARG A 276 -6.58 -33.44 -9.95
N MET A 277 -7.35 -32.86 -10.88
CA MET A 277 -8.82 -32.94 -10.96
C MET A 277 -9.54 -33.00 -9.60
N ASN A 278 -9.28 -32.02 -8.74
CA ASN A 278 -9.96 -31.93 -7.45
C ASN A 278 -10.21 -30.46 -7.09
N ASN A 279 -11.50 -30.07 -7.09
CA ASN A 279 -12.10 -28.79 -6.70
C ASN A 279 -11.25 -27.49 -6.93
N PRO A 280 -11.62 -26.60 -7.89
CA PRO A 280 -10.86 -25.37 -8.23
C PRO A 280 -10.74 -24.30 -7.12
N ARG A 281 -11.16 -24.59 -5.89
CA ARG A 281 -11.09 -23.68 -4.74
C ARG A 281 -9.99 -24.02 -3.71
N VAL A 282 -9.19 -25.08 -3.90
CA VAL A 282 -8.10 -25.45 -2.97
C VAL A 282 -6.71 -25.00 -3.46
N GLY A 283 -5.86 -24.54 -2.54
CA GLY A 283 -4.46 -24.18 -2.84
C GLY A 283 -3.50 -25.39 -2.88
N GLY A 284 -3.99 -26.54 -2.44
CA GLY A 284 -3.30 -27.82 -2.31
C GLY A 284 -4.12 -28.76 -1.43
N TYR A 285 -3.60 -29.96 -1.16
CA TYR A 285 -4.19 -30.93 -0.24
C TYR A 285 -3.14 -31.93 0.27
N TYR A 286 -3.35 -32.47 1.45
CA TYR A 286 -2.71 -33.69 1.94
C TYR A 286 -3.64 -34.91 1.79
N ASN A 287 -3.17 -35.95 1.09
CA ASN A 287 -3.89 -37.22 0.98
C ASN A 287 -3.39 -38.20 2.05
N SER A 288 -4.22 -38.48 3.05
CA SER A 288 -3.88 -39.39 4.15
C SER A 288 -3.74 -40.86 3.74
N ARG A 289 -4.23 -41.28 2.56
CA ARG A 289 -4.07 -42.66 2.06
C ARG A 289 -2.73 -42.87 1.38
N SER A 290 -2.34 -41.98 0.46
CA SER A 290 -1.04 -42.06 -0.22
C SER A 290 0.11 -41.40 0.56
N ARG A 291 -0.21 -40.65 1.64
CA ARG A 291 0.72 -39.79 2.42
C ARG A 291 1.36 -38.66 1.60
N GLU A 292 0.78 -38.34 0.45
CA GLU A 292 1.28 -37.31 -0.47
C GLU A 292 0.71 -35.93 -0.14
N LEU A 293 1.59 -34.92 -0.11
CA LEU A 293 1.19 -33.52 -0.09
C LEU A 293 1.28 -32.96 -1.51
N CYS A 294 0.24 -32.31 -2.00
CA CYS A 294 0.21 -31.71 -3.33
C CYS A 294 -0.23 -30.25 -3.30
N GLY A 295 0.36 -29.41 -4.17
CA GLY A 295 -0.05 -28.02 -4.39
C GLY A 295 0.61 -27.42 -5.63
N TYR A 296 0.60 -26.10 -5.75
CA TYR A 296 1.22 -25.37 -6.87
C TYR A 296 2.03 -24.15 -6.43
N HIS A 297 2.98 -23.73 -7.25
CA HIS A 297 3.71 -22.47 -7.12
C HIS A 297 2.80 -21.28 -7.46
N GLY A 298 2.55 -20.40 -6.48
CA GLY A 298 1.68 -19.25 -6.67
C GLY A 298 1.29 -18.52 -5.38
N THR A 299 0.40 -17.53 -5.52
CA THR A 299 -0.23 -16.83 -4.38
C THR A 299 -1.75 -16.93 -4.43
N PHE A 300 -2.43 -16.88 -3.28
CA PHE A 300 -3.89 -17.05 -3.16
C PHE A 300 -4.48 -16.24 -2.00
N GLY A 301 -5.76 -15.87 -2.10
CA GLY A 301 -6.41 -15.03 -1.10
C GLY A 301 -5.70 -13.67 -0.91
N VAL A 302 -5.85 -13.04 0.27
CA VAL A 302 -5.24 -11.73 0.54
C VAL A 302 -3.74 -11.86 0.87
N THR A 303 -3.34 -12.77 1.76
CA THR A 303 -1.92 -12.93 2.16
C THR A 303 -1.34 -14.32 1.89
N GLY A 304 -2.14 -15.26 1.39
CA GLY A 304 -1.72 -16.65 1.21
C GLY A 304 -0.78 -16.85 0.03
N SER A 305 0.07 -17.87 0.13
CA SER A 305 0.87 -18.38 -0.98
C SER A 305 1.13 -19.87 -0.79
N THR A 306 1.75 -20.56 -1.76
CA THR A 306 2.15 -21.97 -1.60
C THR A 306 2.73 -22.26 -0.22
N LEU A 307 3.49 -21.32 0.35
CA LEU A 307 4.01 -21.37 1.72
C LEU A 307 2.94 -21.70 2.78
N THR A 308 1.80 -21.01 2.74
CA THR A 308 0.65 -21.20 3.64
C THR A 308 0.02 -22.59 3.48
N VAL A 309 -0.09 -23.10 2.25
CA VAL A 309 -0.55 -24.48 1.98
C VAL A 309 0.47 -25.50 2.47
N MET A 310 1.75 -25.31 2.17
CA MET A 310 2.84 -26.17 2.65
C MET A 310 2.94 -26.18 4.19
N ALA A 311 2.56 -25.08 4.85
CA ALA A 311 2.51 -24.95 6.30
C ALA A 311 1.25 -25.61 6.92
N HIS A 312 0.10 -25.52 6.25
CA HIS A 312 -1.15 -26.16 6.69
C HIS A 312 -1.15 -27.67 6.40
N GLU A 313 -1.06 -28.05 5.13
CA GLU A 313 -1.06 -29.44 4.66
C GLU A 313 0.20 -30.20 5.14
N GLY A 314 1.33 -29.50 5.30
CA GLY A 314 2.55 -30.07 5.88
C GLY A 314 2.40 -30.37 7.37
N CYS A 315 1.55 -29.62 8.08
CA CYS A 315 1.18 -29.96 9.45
C CYS A 315 0.36 -31.24 9.47
N HIS A 316 -0.59 -31.46 8.56
CA HIS A 316 -1.31 -32.73 8.43
C HIS A 316 -0.39 -33.92 8.08
N GLN A 317 0.55 -33.72 7.16
CA GLN A 317 1.54 -34.74 6.81
C GLN A 317 2.43 -35.09 8.03
N PHE A 318 2.84 -34.10 8.83
CA PHE A 318 3.58 -34.33 10.07
C PHE A 318 2.72 -34.98 11.17
N GLN A 319 1.46 -34.57 11.32
CA GLN A 319 0.48 -35.16 12.25
C GLN A 319 0.31 -36.66 11.96
N HIS A 320 0.28 -37.07 10.69
CA HIS A 320 0.22 -38.48 10.32
C HIS A 320 1.44 -39.27 10.84
N LEU A 321 2.63 -38.67 10.96
CA LEU A 321 3.82 -39.36 11.45
C LEU A 321 3.70 -39.81 12.91
N PHE A 322 2.92 -39.11 13.76
CA PHE A 322 2.70 -39.52 15.16
C PHE A 322 1.31 -40.15 15.39
N ALA A 323 0.34 -39.91 14.52
CA ALA A 323 -1.01 -40.50 14.63
C ALA A 323 -1.14 -41.84 13.87
N GLY A 324 -0.23 -42.11 12.92
CA GLY A 324 -0.21 -43.32 12.09
C GLY A 324 -1.56 -43.61 11.42
N ARG A 325 -1.96 -44.88 11.43
CA ARG A 325 -3.26 -45.35 10.89
C ARG A 325 -4.48 -44.69 11.54
N ASN A 326 -4.34 -44.08 12.72
CA ASN A 326 -5.43 -43.43 13.44
C ASN A 326 -5.58 -41.94 13.15
N PHE A 327 -4.76 -41.35 12.26
CA PHE A 327 -4.88 -39.95 11.85
C PHE A 327 -6.32 -39.56 11.45
N GLY A 328 -7.03 -40.43 10.73
CA GLY A 328 -8.43 -40.21 10.33
C GLY A 328 -9.46 -40.29 11.46
N ARG A 329 -9.07 -40.72 12.67
CA ARG A 329 -9.92 -40.77 13.88
C ARG A 329 -9.74 -39.57 14.81
N PHE A 330 -8.75 -38.72 14.57
CA PHE A 330 -8.52 -37.54 15.39
C PHE A 330 -9.68 -36.54 15.24
N PRO A 331 -10.13 -35.87 16.31
CA PRO A 331 -11.16 -34.83 16.21
C PRO A 331 -10.72 -33.73 15.24
N LYS A 332 -11.59 -33.36 14.29
CA LYS A 332 -11.24 -32.41 13.23
C LYS A 332 -10.79 -31.05 13.76
N TRP A 333 -11.39 -30.56 14.84
CA TRP A 333 -10.96 -29.31 15.46
C TRP A 333 -9.49 -29.33 15.92
N VAL A 334 -8.98 -30.50 16.32
CA VAL A 334 -7.57 -30.68 16.70
C VAL A 334 -6.68 -30.64 15.46
N THR A 335 -6.96 -31.48 14.45
CA THR A 335 -6.10 -31.56 13.25
C THR A 335 -6.08 -30.25 12.48
N GLU A 336 -7.25 -29.64 12.23
CA GLU A 336 -7.38 -28.37 11.51
C GLU A 336 -6.89 -27.20 12.36
N GLY A 337 -7.23 -27.14 13.66
CA GLY A 337 -6.79 -26.05 14.55
C GLY A 337 -5.27 -25.98 14.68
N MET A 338 -4.61 -27.14 14.80
CA MET A 338 -3.15 -27.23 14.81
C MET A 338 -2.49 -26.96 13.45
N ALA A 339 -3.22 -27.03 12.33
CA ALA A 339 -2.70 -26.66 11.01
C ALA A 339 -2.87 -25.14 10.75
N VAL A 340 -4.01 -24.56 11.13
CA VAL A 340 -4.31 -23.12 10.98
C VAL A 340 -3.29 -22.22 11.68
N ILE A 341 -2.72 -22.62 12.82
CA ILE A 341 -1.69 -21.82 13.51
C ILE A 341 -0.35 -21.69 12.74
N PHE A 342 -0.14 -22.49 11.70
CA PHE A 342 1.02 -22.40 10.81
C PHE A 342 0.73 -21.62 9.51
N GLU A 343 -0.53 -21.39 9.14
CA GLU A 343 -0.92 -20.70 7.89
C GLU A 343 -0.28 -19.32 7.72
N ALA A 344 -0.17 -18.57 8.83
CA ALA A 344 0.37 -17.21 8.90
C ALA A 344 1.77 -17.17 9.55
N ALA A 345 2.49 -18.30 9.55
CA ALA A 345 3.86 -18.35 10.02
C ALA A 345 4.82 -17.57 9.09
N ASP A 346 5.62 -16.67 9.65
CA ASP A 346 6.67 -15.98 8.91
C ASP A 346 7.90 -16.89 8.81
N ILE A 347 8.33 -17.18 7.58
CA ILE A 347 9.53 -17.98 7.31
C ILE A 347 10.62 -17.10 6.72
N SER A 348 11.68 -16.88 7.50
CA SER A 348 12.80 -16.03 7.10
C SER A 348 13.63 -16.68 5.99
N ARG A 349 14.39 -15.87 5.23
CA ARG A 349 15.36 -16.38 4.23
C ARG A 349 16.41 -17.33 4.82
N ARG A 350 16.65 -17.28 6.13
CA ARG A 350 17.57 -18.17 6.88
C ARG A 350 16.88 -19.43 7.42
N GLY A 351 15.60 -19.65 7.13
CA GLY A 351 14.86 -20.85 7.57
C GLY A 351 14.45 -20.84 9.05
N LYS A 352 14.31 -19.65 9.66
CA LYS A 352 13.63 -19.46 10.94
C LYS A 352 12.12 -19.39 10.69
N VAL A 353 11.33 -20.11 11.48
CA VAL A 353 9.85 -20.10 11.43
C VAL A 353 9.32 -19.48 12.71
N ASP A 354 8.65 -18.34 12.58
CA ASP A 354 7.97 -17.65 13.68
C ASP A 354 6.45 -17.80 13.50
N LEU A 355 5.75 -18.21 14.56
CA LEU A 355 4.30 -18.40 14.53
C LEU A 355 3.62 -17.12 15.02
N ASN A 356 2.73 -16.57 14.20
CA ASN A 356 1.99 -15.35 14.50
C ASN A 356 0.53 -15.61 14.94
N GLY A 357 0.13 -16.89 15.01
CA GLY A 357 -1.25 -17.32 15.23
C GLY A 357 -2.07 -17.42 13.93
N PRO A 358 -3.40 -17.50 14.03
CA PRO A 358 -4.29 -17.54 12.87
C PRO A 358 -4.18 -16.27 12.03
N SER A 359 -4.52 -16.37 10.74
CA SER A 359 -4.46 -15.22 9.84
C SER A 359 -5.42 -14.09 10.28
N PRO A 360 -5.08 -12.80 10.02
CA PRO A 360 -5.89 -11.66 10.43
C PRO A 360 -7.33 -11.71 9.91
N ASP A 361 -7.53 -12.23 8.69
CA ASP A 361 -8.86 -12.37 8.08
C ASP A 361 -9.75 -13.35 8.86
N ARG A 362 -9.18 -14.45 9.36
CA ARG A 362 -9.90 -15.43 10.20
C ARG A 362 -10.30 -14.81 11.54
N ILE A 363 -9.39 -14.06 12.17
CA ILE A 363 -9.68 -13.36 13.43
C ILE A 363 -10.72 -12.26 13.22
N LYS A 364 -10.63 -11.44 12.17
CA LYS A 364 -11.64 -10.39 11.86
C LYS A 364 -13.02 -11.00 11.64
N LYS A 365 -13.12 -12.06 10.82
CA LYS A 365 -14.40 -12.76 10.60
C LYS A 365 -14.94 -13.36 11.90
N LEU A 366 -14.08 -13.95 12.74
CA LEU A 366 -14.50 -14.51 14.02
C LEU A 366 -14.95 -13.43 15.02
N GLN A 367 -14.27 -12.30 15.09
CA GLN A 367 -14.66 -11.15 15.90
C GLN A 367 -16.06 -10.66 15.50
N GLN A 368 -16.30 -10.46 14.20
CA GLN A 368 -17.62 -10.10 13.69
C GLN A 368 -18.69 -11.13 14.08
N MET A 369 -18.44 -12.43 13.83
CA MET A 369 -19.40 -13.49 14.17
C MET A 369 -19.69 -13.59 15.68
N ILE A 370 -18.73 -13.23 16.54
CA ILE A 370 -18.93 -13.15 18.00
C ILE A 370 -19.79 -11.94 18.37
N MET A 371 -19.59 -10.79 17.72
CA MET A 371 -20.40 -9.57 17.91
C MET A 371 -21.84 -9.77 17.42
N ASP A 372 -22.01 -10.40 16.26
CA ASP A 372 -23.31 -10.74 15.65
C ASP A 372 -24.05 -11.88 16.39
N GLY A 373 -23.41 -12.53 17.37
CA GLY A 373 -23.97 -13.66 18.12
C GLY A 373 -24.08 -14.98 17.34
N ASN A 374 -23.55 -15.06 16.12
CA ASN A 374 -23.72 -16.18 15.18
C ASN A 374 -22.47 -17.09 15.00
N TYR A 375 -21.48 -16.96 15.89
CA TYR A 375 -20.25 -17.76 15.87
C TYR A 375 -20.47 -19.24 16.22
N ILE A 376 -19.57 -20.11 15.72
CA ILE A 376 -19.50 -21.51 16.11
C ILE A 376 -18.90 -21.61 17.52
N THR A 377 -19.67 -22.11 18.48
CA THR A 377 -19.24 -22.32 19.88
C THR A 377 -18.20 -23.44 19.99
N LEU A 378 -17.44 -23.47 21.08
CA LEU A 378 -16.46 -24.54 21.33
C LEU A 378 -17.14 -25.90 21.40
N ARG A 379 -18.35 -25.98 21.98
CA ARG A 379 -19.14 -27.21 22.01
C ARG A 379 -19.55 -27.66 20.62
N GLN A 380 -20.14 -26.78 19.81
CA GLN A 380 -20.50 -27.10 18.42
C GLN A 380 -19.28 -27.55 17.61
N MET A 381 -18.13 -26.91 17.80
CA MET A 381 -16.87 -27.26 17.13
C MET A 381 -16.30 -28.62 17.56
N ILE A 382 -16.41 -28.98 18.84
CA ILE A 382 -15.88 -30.25 19.38
C ILE A 382 -16.79 -31.42 18.97
N ASP A 383 -18.11 -31.22 19.01
CA ASP A 383 -19.12 -32.27 18.79
C ASP A 383 -19.43 -32.51 17.29
N VAL A 384 -18.92 -31.68 16.36
CA VAL A 384 -19.26 -31.76 14.93
C VAL A 384 -18.69 -33.03 14.24
N PRO A 385 -19.52 -33.82 13.53
CA PRO A 385 -19.04 -34.91 12.68
C PRO A 385 -18.16 -34.37 11.54
N GLY A 386 -17.07 -35.08 11.21
CA GLY A 386 -16.03 -34.56 10.31
C GLY A 386 -16.50 -34.12 8.90
N GLY A 387 -17.61 -34.68 8.39
CA GLY A 387 -18.22 -34.27 7.11
C GLY A 387 -18.97 -32.93 7.14
N GLN A 388 -19.17 -32.33 8.32
CA GLN A 388 -19.89 -31.07 8.52
C GLN A 388 -18.96 -29.90 8.91
N PHE A 389 -17.64 -30.12 8.94
CA PHE A 389 -16.64 -29.12 9.34
C PHE A 389 -16.43 -28.04 8.24
N LYS A 390 -17.23 -26.97 8.31
CA LYS A 390 -17.24 -25.83 7.35
C LYS A 390 -16.20 -24.75 7.70
N GLY A 391 -15.97 -23.80 6.78
CA GLY A 391 -14.96 -22.73 6.89
C GLY A 391 -14.98 -21.94 8.21
N GLU A 392 -16.16 -21.75 8.81
CA GLU A 392 -16.37 -21.09 10.09
C GLU A 392 -15.72 -21.85 11.26
N HIS A 393 -15.72 -23.18 11.21
CA HIS A 393 -15.13 -24.04 12.24
C HIS A 393 -13.61 -23.91 12.29
N TYR A 394 -12.94 -23.69 11.14
CA TYR A 394 -11.50 -23.45 11.07
C TYR A 394 -11.10 -22.16 11.81
N ASN A 395 -11.97 -21.14 11.81
CA ASN A 395 -11.71 -19.89 12.50
C ASN A 395 -11.74 -20.09 14.02
N THR A 396 -12.79 -20.74 14.54
CA THR A 396 -12.89 -21.12 15.95
C THR A 396 -11.74 -22.04 16.35
N ALA A 397 -11.47 -23.10 15.58
CA ALA A 397 -10.45 -24.10 15.90
C ALA A 397 -9.04 -23.51 15.95
N GLY A 398 -8.62 -22.78 14.91
CA GLY A 398 -7.29 -22.15 14.89
C GLY A 398 -7.11 -21.12 16.01
N ALA A 399 -8.12 -20.29 16.26
CA ALA A 399 -8.09 -19.30 17.33
C ALA A 399 -8.04 -19.95 18.73
N PHE A 400 -8.82 -21.01 18.95
CA PHE A 400 -8.83 -21.74 20.21
C PHE A 400 -7.52 -22.50 20.45
N THR A 401 -7.01 -23.23 19.44
CA THR A 401 -5.71 -23.91 19.51
C THR A 401 -4.56 -22.94 19.79
N TRP A 402 -4.54 -21.76 19.12
CA TRP A 402 -3.55 -20.74 19.39
C TRP A 402 -3.61 -20.18 20.82
N TRP A 403 -4.83 -19.95 21.32
CA TRP A 403 -5.05 -19.45 22.66
C TRP A 403 -4.55 -20.44 23.73
N LEU A 404 -4.91 -21.71 23.59
CA LEU A 404 -4.46 -22.78 24.48
C LEU A 404 -2.93 -22.94 24.49
N LEU A 405 -2.28 -22.88 23.32
CA LEU A 405 -0.84 -23.17 23.19
C LEU A 405 0.09 -21.97 23.46
N LYS A 406 -0.37 -20.73 23.27
CA LYS A 406 0.52 -19.55 23.24
C LYS A 406 0.05 -18.28 23.94
N THR A 407 -1.22 -17.91 23.89
CA THR A 407 -1.67 -16.58 24.39
C THR A 407 -2.45 -16.62 25.70
N SER A 408 -2.85 -17.80 26.17
CA SER A 408 -3.27 -18.00 27.55
C SER A 408 -2.17 -17.58 28.52
N LYS A 409 -2.53 -16.76 29.52
CA LYS A 409 -1.67 -16.50 30.70
C LYS A 409 -1.59 -17.69 31.65
N ASN A 410 -2.50 -18.66 31.52
CA ASN A 410 -2.54 -19.88 32.32
C ASN A 410 -1.82 -21.02 31.59
N THR A 411 -0.70 -21.47 32.15
CA THR A 411 0.10 -22.61 31.65
C THR A 411 -0.67 -23.92 31.59
N ASN A 412 -1.69 -24.08 32.43
CA ASN A 412 -2.48 -25.30 32.54
C ASN A 412 -3.35 -25.54 31.28
N TYR A 413 -3.61 -24.51 30.47
CA TYR A 413 -4.33 -24.65 29.19
C TYR A 413 -3.45 -25.27 28.09
N ARG A 414 -2.13 -25.00 28.15
CA ARG A 414 -1.16 -25.68 27.29
C ARG A 414 -1.02 -27.14 27.71
N GLN A 415 -0.87 -27.40 29.01
CA GLN A 415 -0.83 -28.77 29.56
C GLN A 415 -2.10 -29.56 29.22
N LEU A 416 -3.29 -28.97 29.37
CA LEU A 416 -4.57 -29.57 28.94
C LEU A 416 -4.51 -30.04 27.48
N SER A 417 -3.94 -29.22 26.59
CA SER A 417 -3.84 -29.54 25.16
C SER A 417 -2.84 -30.65 24.89
N GLU A 418 -1.68 -30.61 25.53
CA GLU A 418 -0.63 -31.63 25.41
C GLU A 418 -1.11 -32.98 25.98
N HIS A 419 -1.79 -32.99 27.13
CA HIS A 419 -2.45 -34.19 27.69
C HIS A 419 -3.56 -34.73 26.78
N TYR A 420 -4.38 -33.86 26.18
CA TYR A 420 -5.43 -34.31 25.26
C TYR A 420 -4.86 -34.99 24.01
N LEU A 421 -3.82 -34.39 23.42
CA LEU A 421 -3.10 -34.96 22.28
C LEU A 421 -2.45 -36.31 22.64
N LEU A 422 -1.83 -36.42 23.81
CA LEU A 422 -1.28 -37.68 24.30
C LEU A 422 -2.38 -38.74 24.47
N GLN A 423 -3.53 -38.42 25.06
CA GLN A 423 -4.64 -39.37 25.18
C GLN A 423 -5.13 -39.85 23.81
N LEU A 424 -5.29 -38.94 22.83
CA LEU A 424 -5.67 -39.30 21.45
C LEU A 424 -4.67 -40.27 20.79
N VAL A 425 -3.35 -40.08 21.00
CA VAL A 425 -2.30 -40.98 20.49
C VAL A 425 -2.31 -42.34 21.23
N HIS A 426 -2.51 -42.36 22.55
CA HIS A 426 -2.49 -43.61 23.33
C HIS A 426 -3.76 -44.45 23.13
N SER A 427 -4.95 -43.85 23.13
CA SER A 427 -6.21 -44.54 22.79
C SER A 427 -6.21 -45.10 21.36
N SER A 428 -5.33 -44.60 20.50
CA SER A 428 -5.10 -45.08 19.14
C SER A 428 -4.18 -46.31 19.06
N GLY A 429 -3.37 -46.59 20.09
CA GLY A 429 -2.37 -47.67 20.08
C GLY A 429 -2.82 -49.03 20.63
N GLY A 430 -3.88 -49.06 21.45
CA GLY A 430 -4.26 -50.25 22.24
C GLY A 430 -4.89 -51.45 21.51
N GLY A 431 -4.88 -51.48 20.18
CA GLY A 431 -5.64 -52.45 19.37
C GLY A 431 -4.86 -53.64 18.80
N GLY A 432 -3.66 -53.97 19.34
CA GLY A 432 -2.68 -54.85 18.67
C GLY A 432 -1.98 -55.89 19.55
N GLY A 433 -2.58 -56.33 20.67
CA GLY A 433 -2.03 -57.39 21.52
C GLY A 433 -2.47 -58.78 21.07
N ARG A 434 -1.53 -59.64 20.66
CA ARG A 434 -1.80 -61.07 20.42
C ARG A 434 -2.16 -61.77 21.74
N GLY A 435 -3.39 -62.23 21.86
CA GLY A 435 -3.82 -63.17 22.91
C GLY A 435 -4.23 -64.50 22.29
N GLY A 436 -3.30 -65.46 22.21
CA GLY A 436 -3.62 -66.84 21.84
C GLY A 436 -4.20 -67.58 23.04
N GLY A 437 -5.42 -68.11 22.92
CA GLY A 437 -6.08 -68.89 23.95
C GLY A 437 -7.25 -69.65 23.35
N GLY A 438 -7.10 -70.96 23.20
CA GLY A 438 -8.14 -71.80 22.62
C GLY A 438 -9.29 -72.06 23.59
N GLY A 439 -10.51 -72.16 23.07
CA GLY A 439 -11.70 -72.52 23.84
C GLY A 439 -12.86 -72.90 22.93
N ARG A 440 -13.06 -74.20 22.71
CA ARG A 440 -14.29 -74.72 22.10
C ARG A 440 -15.42 -74.69 23.14
N GLY A 441 -16.58 -74.19 22.75
CA GLY A 441 -17.80 -74.26 23.56
C GLY A 441 -18.99 -73.78 22.75
N GLY A 442 -19.92 -74.69 22.40
CA GLY A 442 -21.15 -74.35 21.69
C GLY A 442 -22.30 -74.03 22.66
N GLY A 443 -23.30 -73.28 22.17
CA GLY A 443 -24.52 -72.98 22.92
C GLY A 443 -25.32 -71.89 22.22
N GLY A 444 -26.55 -72.21 21.79
CA GLY A 444 -27.39 -71.29 21.04
C GLY A 444 -28.08 -70.23 21.91
N GLY A 445 -28.42 -69.09 21.31
CA GLY A 445 -29.20 -68.04 21.97
C GLY A 445 -29.55 -66.90 21.01
N ARG A 446 -30.75 -66.93 20.42
CA ARG A 446 -31.30 -65.78 19.68
C ARG A 446 -31.67 -64.70 20.71
N GLY A 447 -30.92 -63.61 20.74
CA GLY A 447 -31.22 -62.41 21.52
C GLY A 447 -30.69 -61.17 20.80
N GLY A 448 -31.53 -60.16 20.62
CA GLY A 448 -31.18 -58.97 19.85
C GLY A 448 -29.99 -58.21 20.46
N ARG A 449 -29.05 -57.78 19.62
CA ARG A 449 -28.01 -56.82 20.01
C ARG A 449 -28.11 -55.57 19.13
N GLY A 450 -28.35 -54.44 19.79
CA GLY A 450 -28.35 -53.13 19.15
C GLY A 450 -26.99 -52.78 18.54
N GLY A 451 -27.01 -51.79 17.63
CA GLY A 451 -25.81 -51.35 16.90
C GLY A 451 -24.64 -51.04 17.82
N GLY A 452 -23.48 -51.64 17.52
CA GLY A 452 -22.29 -51.50 18.35
C GLY A 452 -21.87 -50.04 18.52
N GLY A 453 -21.82 -49.58 19.76
CA GLY A 453 -21.30 -48.26 20.09
C GLY A 453 -19.83 -48.15 19.66
N ALA A 454 -19.55 -47.31 18.66
CA ALA A 454 -18.18 -46.89 18.39
C ALA A 454 -17.63 -46.22 19.66
N ALA A 455 -16.51 -46.72 20.17
CA ALA A 455 -15.88 -46.18 21.37
C ALA A 455 -15.64 -44.67 21.19
N ARG A 456 -16.34 -43.85 21.98
CA ARG A 456 -16.07 -42.41 22.04
C ARG A 456 -14.64 -42.25 22.55
N GLY A 457 -13.83 -41.49 21.82
CA GLY A 457 -12.48 -41.12 22.26
C GLY A 457 -12.51 -40.27 23.54
N PRO A 458 -11.34 -39.90 24.09
CA PRO A 458 -11.27 -39.06 25.28
C PRO A 458 -12.09 -37.77 25.10
N SER A 459 -12.91 -37.45 26.11
CA SER A 459 -13.71 -36.23 26.15
C SER A 459 -12.85 -35.04 26.54
N PHE A 460 -12.72 -34.06 25.65
CA PHE A 460 -12.03 -32.80 25.97
C PHE A 460 -12.74 -32.03 27.08
N SER A 461 -14.08 -32.12 27.16
CA SER A 461 -14.88 -31.47 28.21
C SER A 461 -14.54 -32.02 29.59
N ASP A 462 -14.37 -33.34 29.70
CA ASP A 462 -14.13 -34.02 30.97
C ASP A 462 -12.69 -33.77 31.42
N LEU A 463 -11.73 -33.78 30.48
CA LEU A 463 -10.34 -33.40 30.76
C LEU A 463 -10.21 -31.93 31.16
N CYS A 464 -11.00 -31.02 30.56
CA CYS A 464 -11.04 -29.61 30.95
C CYS A 464 -11.51 -29.44 32.41
N LEU A 465 -12.57 -30.15 32.81
CA LEU A 465 -13.05 -30.18 34.19
C LEU A 465 -12.00 -30.77 35.14
N ALA A 466 -11.39 -31.90 34.79
CA ALA A 466 -10.39 -32.57 35.62
C ALA A 466 -9.10 -31.74 35.82
N THR A 467 -8.56 -31.15 34.74
CA THR A 467 -7.28 -30.43 34.78
C THR A 467 -7.41 -28.98 35.27
N ASN A 468 -8.50 -28.29 34.92
CA ASN A 468 -8.64 -26.85 35.17
C ASN A 468 -9.80 -26.46 36.09
N ARG A 469 -10.61 -27.43 36.57
CA ARG A 469 -11.84 -27.19 37.36
C ARG A 469 -12.81 -26.19 36.71
N LYS A 470 -12.81 -26.13 35.37
CA LYS A 470 -13.67 -25.23 34.57
C LYS A 470 -14.47 -26.03 33.56
N SER A 471 -15.73 -25.64 33.42
CA SER A 471 -16.58 -26.09 32.32
C SER A 471 -16.11 -25.52 30.98
N LEU A 472 -16.47 -26.20 29.89
CA LEU A 472 -16.22 -25.71 28.53
C LEU A 472 -16.84 -24.32 28.28
N THR A 473 -17.96 -24.00 28.92
CA THR A 473 -18.66 -22.71 28.82
C THR A 473 -17.88 -21.57 29.47
N GLU A 474 -17.21 -21.81 30.60
CA GLU A 474 -16.33 -20.82 31.24
C GLU A 474 -15.06 -20.58 30.41
N LEU A 475 -14.49 -21.66 29.88
CA LEU A 475 -13.34 -21.60 28.99
C LEU A 475 -13.67 -20.82 27.70
N GLU A 476 -14.84 -21.04 27.12
CA GLU A 476 -15.34 -20.27 25.98
C GLU A 476 -15.48 -18.78 26.31
N ARG A 477 -15.98 -18.42 27.50
CA ARG A 477 -16.13 -17.03 27.93
C ARG A 477 -14.77 -16.30 28.01
N GLU A 478 -13.74 -16.97 28.51
CA GLU A 478 -12.37 -16.41 28.54
C GLU A 478 -11.77 -16.29 27.15
N TRP A 479 -11.93 -17.34 26.32
CA TRP A 479 -11.47 -17.35 24.94
C TRP A 479 -12.13 -16.25 24.10
N LYS A 480 -13.45 -16.03 24.21
CA LYS A 480 -14.15 -14.93 23.53
C LYS A 480 -13.61 -13.55 23.92
N LYS A 481 -13.38 -13.31 25.22
CA LYS A 481 -12.75 -12.07 25.71
C LYS A 481 -11.37 -11.87 25.08
N TRP A 482 -10.58 -12.94 24.98
CA TRP A 482 -9.29 -12.88 24.28
C TRP A 482 -9.46 -12.56 22.78
N VAL A 483 -10.31 -13.27 22.04
CA VAL A 483 -10.54 -13.04 20.59
C VAL A 483 -10.93 -11.59 20.32
N LEU A 484 -11.86 -11.03 21.08
CA LEU A 484 -12.30 -9.63 20.94
C LEU A 484 -11.20 -8.61 21.29
N SER A 485 -10.20 -8.99 22.09
CA SER A 485 -9.04 -8.15 22.42
C SER A 485 -7.89 -8.20 21.41
N VAL A 486 -7.91 -9.14 20.45
CA VAL A 486 -6.81 -9.30 19.47
C VAL A 486 -6.77 -8.12 18.52
N LYS A 487 -5.71 -7.32 18.60
CA LYS A 487 -5.40 -6.26 17.63
C LYS A 487 -4.89 -6.86 16.33
N LEU A 488 -5.61 -6.63 15.24
CA LEU A 488 -5.22 -7.09 13.91
C LEU A 488 -3.99 -6.32 13.39
N PRO A 489 -3.00 -6.99 12.77
CA PRO A 489 -1.86 -6.31 12.19
C PRO A 489 -2.28 -5.50 10.95
N LYS A 490 -1.89 -4.22 10.91
CA LYS A 490 -2.15 -3.35 9.75
C LYS A 490 -1.41 -3.86 8.52
N LEU A 491 -2.12 -4.06 7.42
CA LEU A 491 -1.53 -4.53 6.14
C LEU A 491 -0.75 -3.44 5.39
N GLY A 492 -0.86 -2.18 5.82
CA GLY A 492 -0.06 -1.06 5.34
C GLY A 492 -0.18 0.14 6.28
N LYS A 493 0.36 1.28 5.88
CA LYS A 493 0.27 2.55 6.61
C LYS A 493 0.03 3.72 5.67
N LEU A 494 -0.78 4.67 6.12
CA LEU A 494 -0.88 6.00 5.50
C LEU A 494 0.31 6.85 5.96
N THR A 495 0.91 7.62 5.05
CA THR A 495 1.96 8.60 5.35
C THR A 495 1.75 9.79 4.42
N GLY A 496 1.39 10.95 4.98
CA GLY A 496 0.82 12.04 4.20
C GLY A 496 -0.46 11.59 3.49
N ASN A 497 -0.48 11.70 2.16
CA ASN A 497 -1.59 11.23 1.31
C ASN A 497 -1.36 9.82 0.72
N THR A 498 -0.20 9.20 0.95
CA THR A 498 0.14 7.89 0.34
C THR A 498 -0.09 6.75 1.33
N PHE A 499 -0.95 5.80 0.98
CA PHE A 499 -1.04 4.51 1.65
C PHE A 499 -0.02 3.54 1.04
N LYS A 500 0.81 2.91 1.88
CA LYS A 500 1.88 1.99 1.46
C LYS A 500 1.77 0.65 2.17
N SER A 501 1.80 -0.44 1.39
CA SER A 501 1.89 -1.82 1.86
C SER A 501 3.15 -2.50 1.35
N ASP A 502 4.19 -2.56 2.17
CA ASP A 502 5.41 -3.31 1.84
C ASP A 502 5.19 -4.84 1.86
N LYS A 503 4.15 -5.34 2.55
CA LYS A 503 3.77 -6.76 2.57
C LYS A 503 3.06 -7.18 1.30
N LEU A 504 2.14 -6.36 0.79
CA LEU A 504 1.36 -6.64 -0.41
C LEU A 504 1.97 -6.03 -1.68
N GLY A 505 3.03 -5.23 -1.57
CA GLY A 505 3.81 -4.76 -2.71
C GLY A 505 3.16 -3.63 -3.49
N PHE A 506 2.45 -2.71 -2.83
CA PHE A 506 1.88 -1.54 -3.51
C PHE A 506 1.90 -0.27 -2.66
N GLU A 507 1.73 0.86 -3.32
CA GLU A 507 1.29 2.11 -2.71
C GLU A 507 0.28 2.84 -3.62
N ILE A 508 -0.57 3.67 -3.03
CA ILE A 508 -1.60 4.47 -3.71
C ILE A 508 -1.78 5.79 -2.96
N THR A 509 -2.01 6.88 -3.69
CA THR A 509 -2.07 8.24 -3.13
C THR A 509 -3.46 8.84 -3.35
N ARG A 510 -4.10 9.29 -2.27
CA ARG A 510 -5.31 10.13 -2.40
C ARG A 510 -4.92 11.49 -2.96
N LEU A 511 -5.83 12.14 -3.70
CA LEU A 511 -5.57 13.43 -4.34
C LEU A 511 -5.15 14.50 -3.32
N ASP A 512 -5.98 14.67 -2.29
CA ASP A 512 -5.87 15.77 -1.33
C ASP A 512 -6.45 15.37 0.04
N ALA A 513 -6.50 16.32 0.97
CA ALA A 513 -6.97 16.07 2.34
C ALA A 513 -8.48 15.81 2.48
N THR A 514 -9.32 16.26 1.53
CA THR A 514 -10.79 16.10 1.53
C THR A 514 -11.22 14.65 1.28
N TRP A 515 -10.37 13.84 0.64
CA TRP A 515 -10.51 12.39 0.55
C TRP A 515 -10.05 11.75 1.87
N VAL A 516 -10.91 11.65 2.89
CA VAL A 516 -10.51 11.13 4.21
C VAL A 516 -10.22 9.62 4.18
N ASN A 517 -9.24 9.16 4.95
CA ASN A 517 -8.90 7.73 5.01
C ASN A 517 -9.91 6.94 5.85
N VAL A 518 -10.42 5.83 5.31
CA VAL A 518 -11.31 4.88 6.00
C VAL A 518 -10.55 4.19 7.14
N LYS A 519 -11.13 4.15 8.35
CA LYS A 519 -10.50 3.50 9.51
C LYS A 519 -10.46 1.99 9.32
N GLN A 520 -9.51 1.32 9.97
CA GLN A 520 -9.28 -0.14 9.85
C GLN A 520 -10.53 -0.97 10.17
N ASP A 521 -11.35 -0.48 11.09
CA ASP A 521 -12.57 -1.14 11.58
C ASP A 521 -13.73 -0.94 10.59
N ASP A 522 -13.76 0.20 9.88
CA ASP A 522 -14.73 0.56 8.83
C ASP A 522 -14.39 -0.02 7.43
N LEU A 523 -13.27 -0.75 7.31
CA LEU A 523 -12.94 -1.52 6.10
C LEU A 523 -13.77 -2.80 6.08
N SER A 524 -14.37 -3.12 4.94
CA SER A 524 -15.09 -4.38 4.71
C SER A 524 -14.13 -5.58 4.63
N THR A 525 -14.68 -6.80 4.52
CA THR A 525 -13.85 -8.02 4.47
C THR A 525 -13.04 -8.09 3.17
N GLY A 526 -11.72 -8.02 3.28
CA GLY A 526 -10.77 -8.06 2.15
C GLY A 526 -10.35 -6.69 1.61
N GLU A 527 -10.90 -5.58 2.11
CA GLU A 527 -10.37 -4.24 1.87
C GLU A 527 -9.07 -4.03 2.68
N ILE A 528 -8.04 -3.51 2.01
CA ILE A 528 -6.72 -3.25 2.60
C ILE A 528 -6.60 -1.80 3.05
N CYS A 529 -7.15 -0.89 2.25
CA CYS A 529 -7.28 0.54 2.51
C CYS A 529 -8.46 1.12 1.73
N GLY A 530 -8.88 2.32 2.11
CA GLY A 530 -9.83 3.10 1.34
C GLY A 530 -9.77 4.58 1.68
N PHE A 531 -10.24 5.40 0.74
CA PHE A 531 -10.41 6.83 0.86
C PHE A 531 -11.88 7.16 0.56
N GLN A 532 -12.47 8.13 1.25
CA GLN A 532 -13.86 8.51 1.03
C GLN A 532 -14.06 10.03 1.10
N LYS A 533 -15.01 10.54 0.31
CA LYS A 533 -15.56 11.90 0.47
C LYS A 533 -16.66 11.81 1.54
N PRO A 534 -16.44 12.32 2.77
CA PRO A 534 -17.41 12.19 3.84
C PRO A 534 -18.65 13.02 3.54
N VAL A 535 -19.80 12.57 4.04
CA VAL A 535 -21.04 13.37 4.03
C VAL A 535 -20.99 14.32 5.24
N PRO A 536 -21.48 15.57 5.13
CA PRO A 536 -21.68 16.45 6.29
C PRO A 536 -22.50 15.76 7.39
N LYS A 537 -22.14 15.96 8.67
CA LYS A 537 -22.75 15.23 9.80
C LYS A 537 -24.27 15.42 9.90
N ASP A 538 -24.78 16.56 9.46
CA ASP A 538 -26.20 16.90 9.36
C ASP A 538 -26.97 16.07 8.30
N LYS A 539 -26.25 15.41 7.39
CA LYS A 539 -26.79 14.58 6.30
C LYS A 539 -26.32 13.11 6.37
N GLU A 540 -25.51 12.77 7.38
CA GLU A 540 -25.04 11.40 7.60
C GLU A 540 -26.20 10.53 8.11
N THR A 541 -26.38 9.35 7.52
CA THR A 541 -27.35 8.35 7.98
C THR A 541 -26.68 7.00 8.15
N GLU A 542 -27.37 6.04 8.78
CA GLU A 542 -26.85 4.67 8.94
C GLU A 542 -26.47 4.03 7.59
N SER A 543 -27.20 4.38 6.52
CA SER A 543 -27.01 3.88 5.15
C SER A 543 -26.21 4.81 4.23
N LEU A 544 -25.92 6.06 4.63
CA LEU A 544 -25.17 7.04 3.83
C LEU A 544 -24.09 7.74 4.68
N LYS A 545 -22.85 7.22 4.57
CA LYS A 545 -21.67 7.70 5.33
C LYS A 545 -20.61 8.40 4.46
N ALA A 546 -20.77 8.37 3.14
CA ALA A 546 -19.87 8.99 2.17
C ALA A 546 -20.63 9.29 0.86
N PHE A 547 -20.26 10.34 0.13
CA PHE A 547 -20.75 10.58 -1.23
C PHE A 547 -20.06 9.67 -2.24
N ALA A 548 -18.78 9.40 -1.98
CA ALA A 548 -17.93 8.54 -2.79
C ALA A 548 -16.87 7.83 -1.93
N ARG A 549 -16.49 6.61 -2.31
CA ARG A 549 -15.47 5.77 -1.66
C ARG A 549 -14.65 5.06 -2.72
N LEU A 550 -13.34 5.21 -2.65
CA LEU A 550 -12.37 4.38 -3.35
C LEU A 550 -11.79 3.38 -2.35
N SER A 551 -11.77 2.08 -2.70
CA SER A 551 -11.11 1.07 -1.89
C SER A 551 -10.22 0.15 -2.71
N VAL A 552 -9.22 -0.44 -2.04
CA VAL A 552 -8.23 -1.33 -2.66
C VAL A 552 -8.28 -2.68 -1.97
N ASN A 553 -8.57 -3.71 -2.76
CA ASN A 553 -8.47 -5.12 -2.36
C ASN A 553 -7.32 -5.76 -3.13
N SER A 554 -6.81 -6.88 -2.65
CA SER A 554 -5.84 -7.68 -3.42
C SER A 554 -6.07 -9.16 -3.20
N LYS A 555 -5.94 -9.92 -4.29
CA LYS A 555 -6.10 -11.37 -4.33
C LYS A 555 -4.88 -11.98 -5.01
N GLY A 556 -4.43 -13.15 -4.60
CA GLY A 556 -3.44 -13.90 -5.37
C GLY A 556 -3.93 -14.29 -6.77
N ASN A 557 -3.05 -14.22 -7.76
CA ASN A 557 -3.31 -14.55 -9.15
C ASN A 557 -2.71 -15.91 -9.57
N GLY A 558 -1.47 -16.20 -9.15
CA GLY A 558 -0.80 -17.47 -9.47
C GLY A 558 -0.63 -17.72 -10.98
N LEU A 559 -0.50 -16.64 -11.77
CA LEU A 559 -0.51 -16.60 -13.24
C LEU A 559 -1.77 -17.20 -13.91
N GLY A 560 -2.88 -17.31 -13.18
CA GLY A 560 -4.12 -17.92 -13.68
C GLY A 560 -5.11 -16.99 -14.38
N MET A 561 -4.80 -15.69 -14.53
CA MET A 561 -5.71 -14.70 -15.14
C MET A 561 -4.94 -13.44 -15.55
N ASP A 562 -5.00 -13.08 -16.83
CA ASP A 562 -4.57 -11.78 -17.36
C ASP A 562 -5.76 -10.81 -17.50
N ALA A 563 -5.52 -9.64 -18.10
CA ALA A 563 -6.57 -8.64 -18.29
C ALA A 563 -7.62 -9.05 -19.34
N ASP A 564 -7.23 -9.78 -20.38
CA ASP A 564 -8.13 -10.18 -21.47
C ASP A 564 -9.04 -11.33 -21.03
N GLU A 565 -8.48 -12.36 -20.40
CA GLU A 565 -9.25 -13.40 -19.72
C GLU A 565 -10.19 -12.80 -18.66
N LYS A 566 -9.77 -11.71 -17.98
CA LYS A 566 -10.62 -11.04 -17.01
C LYS A 566 -11.82 -10.37 -17.68
N LEU A 567 -11.61 -9.65 -18.78
CA LEU A 567 -12.69 -8.98 -19.54
C LEU A 567 -13.71 -9.97 -20.12
N GLU A 568 -13.23 -11.14 -20.56
CA GLU A 568 -14.08 -12.24 -21.05
C GLU A 568 -14.89 -12.88 -19.92
N LYS A 569 -14.23 -13.37 -18.86
CA LYS A 569 -14.85 -14.23 -17.84
C LYS A 569 -15.71 -13.46 -16.83
N TRP A 570 -15.55 -12.14 -16.71
CA TRP A 570 -16.12 -11.33 -15.62
C TRP A 570 -17.64 -11.43 -15.48
N GLU A 571 -18.41 -11.48 -16.57
CA GLU A 571 -19.87 -11.57 -16.50
C GLU A 571 -20.33 -12.93 -15.95
N SER A 572 -19.69 -14.02 -16.39
CA SER A 572 -19.93 -15.39 -15.90
C SER A 572 -19.54 -15.51 -14.43
N ASP A 573 -18.36 -15.02 -14.06
CA ASP A 573 -17.87 -14.98 -12.67
C ASP A 573 -18.83 -14.19 -11.77
N THR A 574 -19.28 -13.01 -12.22
CA THR A 574 -20.13 -12.12 -11.44
C THR A 574 -21.53 -12.71 -11.24
N ARG A 575 -22.14 -13.31 -12.29
CA ARG A 575 -23.41 -14.04 -12.16
C ARG A 575 -23.28 -15.23 -11.19
N LYS A 576 -22.19 -15.99 -11.23
CA LYS A 576 -21.93 -17.08 -10.27
C LYS A 576 -21.84 -16.58 -8.83
N VAL A 577 -21.16 -15.45 -8.60
CA VAL A 577 -21.07 -14.84 -7.25
C VAL A 577 -22.43 -14.34 -6.80
N ILE A 578 -23.16 -13.59 -7.63
CA ILE A 578 -24.53 -13.11 -7.33
C ILE A 578 -25.44 -14.29 -6.93
N ASN A 579 -25.48 -15.35 -7.73
CA ASN A 579 -26.29 -16.52 -7.44
C ASN A 579 -25.86 -17.20 -6.13
N GLN A 580 -24.56 -17.33 -5.87
CA GLN A 580 -24.06 -17.92 -4.62
C GLN A 580 -24.43 -17.07 -3.39
N VAL A 581 -24.46 -15.73 -3.49
CA VAL A 581 -24.87 -14.88 -2.37
C VAL A 581 -26.39 -14.87 -2.20
N ASN A 582 -27.18 -14.82 -3.28
CA ASN A 582 -28.65 -14.94 -3.22
C ASN A 582 -29.08 -16.27 -2.58
N GLN A 583 -28.40 -17.38 -2.89
CA GLN A 583 -28.66 -18.69 -2.24
C GLN A 583 -28.32 -18.73 -0.75
N GLN A 584 -27.50 -17.81 -0.24
CA GLN A 584 -27.16 -17.68 1.19
C GLN A 584 -28.06 -16.68 1.92
N GLU A 585 -28.90 -15.94 1.20
CA GLU A 585 -29.79 -14.90 1.73
C GLU A 585 -31.22 -15.42 1.75
N GLN A 586 -31.76 -15.61 2.96
CA GLN A 586 -33.10 -16.18 3.17
C GLN A 586 -34.20 -15.16 2.82
N ASP A 587 -33.90 -13.86 2.89
CA ASP A 587 -34.81 -12.78 2.52
C ASP A 587 -34.65 -12.45 1.02
N SER A 588 -35.56 -12.95 0.19
CA SER A 588 -35.55 -12.71 -1.25
C SER A 588 -35.64 -11.22 -1.63
N SER A 589 -36.13 -10.35 -0.74
CA SER A 589 -36.16 -8.91 -0.99
C SER A 589 -34.78 -8.24 -0.90
N LYS A 590 -33.75 -8.98 -0.44
CA LYS A 590 -32.34 -8.57 -0.37
C LYS A 590 -31.48 -9.13 -1.49
N HIS A 591 -32.06 -9.93 -2.39
CA HIS A 591 -31.33 -10.53 -3.51
C HIS A 591 -30.82 -9.45 -4.48
N TYR A 592 -29.71 -9.74 -5.15
CA TYR A 592 -29.20 -8.92 -6.25
C TYR A 592 -29.89 -9.35 -7.55
N THR A 593 -30.87 -8.56 -7.98
CA THR A 593 -31.57 -8.70 -9.28
C THR A 593 -31.06 -7.68 -10.30
N ASP A 594 -30.72 -6.48 -9.83
CA ASP A 594 -30.55 -5.29 -10.67
C ASP A 594 -29.06 -4.99 -10.93
N PHE A 595 -28.34 -5.97 -11.46
CA PHE A 595 -26.94 -5.81 -11.87
C PHE A 595 -26.85 -5.40 -13.34
N LYS A 596 -26.27 -4.23 -13.63
CA LYS A 596 -26.10 -3.74 -15.01
C LYS A 596 -24.65 -3.35 -15.28
N LEU A 597 -23.97 -4.09 -16.16
CA LEU A 597 -22.71 -3.65 -16.77
C LEU A 597 -22.99 -2.46 -17.70
N LEU A 598 -22.21 -1.38 -17.56
CA LEU A 598 -22.26 -0.19 -18.41
C LEU A 598 -21.12 -0.17 -19.42
N LYS A 599 -19.89 -0.45 -18.97
CA LYS A 599 -18.66 -0.41 -19.78
C LYS A 599 -17.68 -1.47 -19.31
N LYS A 600 -16.97 -2.13 -20.23
CA LYS A 600 -15.75 -2.89 -19.93
C LYS A 600 -14.67 -2.56 -20.95
N GLU A 601 -13.44 -2.37 -20.50
CA GLU A 601 -12.32 -1.93 -21.34
C GLU A 601 -10.97 -2.40 -20.77
N LYS A 602 -9.98 -2.63 -21.64
CA LYS A 602 -8.60 -2.86 -21.25
C LYS A 602 -7.92 -1.51 -21.00
N VAL A 603 -7.23 -1.38 -19.87
CA VAL A 603 -6.47 -0.16 -19.49
C VAL A 603 -5.10 -0.56 -18.98
N THR A 604 -4.23 0.43 -18.75
CA THR A 604 -2.91 0.23 -18.16
C THR A 604 -2.81 1.03 -16.87
N VAL A 605 -2.20 0.46 -15.82
CA VAL A 605 -1.87 1.17 -14.58
C VAL A 605 -0.38 0.97 -14.29
N GLY A 606 0.39 2.07 -14.34
CA GLY A 606 1.84 2.00 -14.35
C GLY A 606 2.34 1.21 -15.57
N ALA A 607 3.06 0.11 -15.34
CA ALA A 607 3.55 -0.80 -16.37
C ALA A 607 2.79 -2.14 -16.43
N PHE A 608 1.56 -2.20 -15.87
CA PHE A 608 0.75 -3.42 -15.82
C PHE A 608 -0.59 -3.24 -16.53
N GLU A 609 -1.00 -4.27 -17.28
CA GLU A 609 -2.34 -4.32 -17.87
C GLU A 609 -3.41 -4.52 -16.80
N ALA A 610 -4.59 -3.94 -17.03
CA ALA A 610 -5.72 -4.01 -16.13
C ALA A 610 -7.04 -4.12 -16.89
N ALA A 611 -7.99 -4.86 -16.32
CA ALA A 611 -9.36 -4.91 -16.80
C ALA A 611 -10.22 -3.90 -16.03
N CYS A 612 -10.81 -2.94 -16.73
CA CYS A 612 -11.70 -1.94 -16.16
C CYS A 612 -13.17 -2.29 -16.43
N PHE A 613 -14.02 -2.13 -15.42
CA PHE A 613 -15.46 -2.38 -15.47
C PHE A 613 -16.21 -1.23 -14.80
N GLU A 614 -17.25 -0.72 -15.46
CA GLU A 614 -18.21 0.22 -14.87
C GLU A 614 -19.59 -0.42 -14.84
N TYR A 615 -20.23 -0.43 -13.68
CA TYR A 615 -21.52 -1.13 -13.51
C TYR A 615 -22.37 -0.52 -12.39
N GLU A 616 -23.68 -0.78 -12.44
CA GLU A 616 -24.66 -0.38 -11.43
C GLU A 616 -25.19 -1.59 -10.65
N ILE A 617 -25.49 -1.37 -9.36
CA ILE A 617 -26.23 -2.27 -8.48
C ILE A 617 -27.32 -1.46 -7.76
N LYS A 618 -28.60 -1.80 -7.94
CA LYS A 618 -29.71 -1.00 -7.38
C LYS A 618 -30.34 -1.52 -6.07
N SER A 619 -30.11 -2.78 -5.67
CA SER A 619 -30.88 -3.41 -4.58
C SER A 619 -30.55 -2.81 -3.20
N GLY A 620 -31.43 -1.93 -2.72
CA GLY A 620 -31.26 -1.13 -1.51
C GLY A 620 -31.39 -1.87 -0.17
N LYS A 621 -31.82 -3.14 -0.18
CA LYS A 621 -32.04 -3.94 1.05
C LYS A 621 -30.90 -4.91 1.37
N SER A 622 -29.93 -5.06 0.47
CA SER A 622 -28.77 -5.95 0.69
C SER A 622 -27.90 -5.45 1.84
N ARG A 623 -27.36 -6.37 2.66
CA ARG A 623 -26.31 -6.07 3.66
C ARG A 623 -24.98 -5.53 3.07
N TRP A 624 -24.86 -5.50 1.74
CA TRP A 624 -23.73 -4.89 1.02
C TRP A 624 -24.09 -3.54 0.37
N TYR A 625 -25.34 -3.08 0.51
CA TYR A 625 -25.77 -1.79 0.01
C TYR A 625 -25.26 -0.67 0.94
N THR A 626 -24.50 0.26 0.38
CA THR A 626 -23.87 1.39 1.09
C THR A 626 -24.34 2.74 0.57
N GLY A 627 -25.44 2.78 -0.20
CA GLY A 627 -25.87 3.93 -0.99
C GLY A 627 -25.03 4.21 -2.24
N LEU A 628 -23.88 3.54 -2.42
CA LEU A 628 -22.93 3.78 -3.51
C LEU A 628 -23.19 2.84 -4.71
N CYS A 629 -24.25 3.16 -5.48
CA CYS A 629 -24.86 2.26 -6.46
C CYS A 629 -24.10 2.11 -7.79
N LYS A 630 -23.26 3.09 -8.18
CA LYS A 630 -22.50 3.07 -9.45
C LYS A 630 -21.01 2.91 -9.12
N ILE A 631 -20.33 1.99 -9.81
CA ILE A 631 -18.99 1.50 -9.42
C ILE A 631 -18.08 1.43 -10.66
N ARG A 632 -16.88 2.02 -10.58
CA ARG A 632 -15.73 1.79 -11.48
C ARG A 632 -14.74 0.87 -10.78
N ARG A 633 -14.49 -0.31 -11.34
CA ARG A 633 -13.56 -1.31 -10.82
C ARG A 633 -12.43 -1.57 -11.81
N VAL A 634 -11.20 -1.28 -11.40
CA VAL A 634 -9.98 -1.57 -12.16
C VAL A 634 -9.27 -2.77 -11.50
N VAL A 635 -9.10 -3.84 -12.26
CA VAL A 635 -8.41 -5.07 -11.84
C VAL A 635 -7.04 -5.12 -12.50
N ILE A 636 -6.01 -4.65 -11.80
CA ILE A 636 -4.62 -4.63 -12.27
C ILE A 636 -4.05 -6.05 -12.14
N CYS A 637 -3.60 -6.60 -13.26
CA CYS A 637 -3.21 -8.00 -13.37
C CYS A 637 -1.69 -8.13 -13.31
N THR A 638 -1.17 -8.76 -12.26
CA THR A 638 0.26 -9.13 -12.14
C THR A 638 0.40 -10.64 -12.03
N PRO A 639 1.56 -11.23 -12.37
CA PRO A 639 1.77 -12.67 -12.28
C PRO A 639 1.43 -13.26 -10.90
N GLU A 640 1.84 -12.58 -9.84
CA GLU A 640 1.62 -13.07 -8.48
C GLU A 640 0.26 -12.67 -7.92
N ARG A 641 -0.27 -11.48 -8.24
CA ARG A 641 -1.43 -10.85 -7.57
C ARG A 641 -2.32 -10.04 -8.52
N LEU A 642 -3.62 -10.05 -8.23
CA LEU A 642 -4.58 -9.06 -8.73
C LEU A 642 -4.72 -7.94 -7.69
N TYR A 643 -4.66 -6.69 -8.12
CA TYR A 643 -5.04 -5.54 -7.31
C TYR A 643 -6.35 -4.99 -7.84
N ILE A 644 -7.32 -4.80 -6.96
CA ILE A 644 -8.69 -4.43 -7.32
C ILE A 644 -8.97 -3.07 -6.70
N VAL A 645 -8.88 -2.02 -7.50
CA VAL A 645 -9.28 -0.66 -7.11
C VAL A 645 -10.75 -0.49 -7.48
N SER A 646 -11.60 -0.16 -6.51
CA SER A 646 -13.03 0.06 -6.72
C SER A 646 -13.40 1.47 -6.26
N GLY A 647 -13.67 2.37 -7.21
CA GLY A 647 -14.33 3.65 -6.97
C GLY A 647 -15.85 3.46 -7.01
N SER A 648 -16.55 3.94 -5.99
CA SER A 648 -18.00 3.78 -5.82
C SER A 648 -18.62 5.09 -5.34
N ALA A 649 -19.76 5.48 -5.89
CA ALA A 649 -20.44 6.73 -5.54
C ALA A 649 -21.97 6.57 -5.62
N GLN A 650 -22.70 7.51 -5.05
CA GLN A 650 -24.14 7.66 -5.34
C GLN A 650 -24.36 7.89 -6.84
N LYS A 651 -25.51 7.46 -7.38
CA LYS A 651 -25.72 7.39 -8.84
C LYS A 651 -25.61 8.77 -9.52
N ASP A 652 -26.18 9.78 -8.89
CA ASP A 652 -26.18 11.20 -9.27
C ASP A 652 -24.82 11.89 -9.06
N LYS A 653 -23.97 11.33 -8.19
CA LYS A 653 -22.63 11.85 -7.86
C LYS A 653 -21.47 11.13 -8.54
N PHE A 654 -21.72 10.02 -9.21
CA PHE A 654 -20.64 9.22 -9.77
C PHE A 654 -19.85 9.94 -10.85
N ASP A 655 -20.52 10.69 -11.72
CA ASP A 655 -19.85 11.36 -12.84
C ASP A 655 -19.04 12.59 -12.34
N GLU A 656 -19.39 13.18 -11.19
CA GLU A 656 -18.59 14.17 -10.46
C GLU A 656 -17.26 13.58 -9.94
N TYR A 657 -17.29 12.34 -9.40
CA TYR A 657 -16.10 11.69 -8.83
C TYR A 657 -15.39 10.70 -9.77
N LEU A 658 -15.87 10.52 -11.00
CA LEU A 658 -15.29 9.59 -11.97
C LEU A 658 -13.83 9.95 -12.30
N GLU A 659 -13.55 11.24 -12.45
CA GLU A 659 -12.21 11.74 -12.73
C GLU A 659 -11.28 11.60 -11.53
N ASP A 660 -11.78 11.84 -10.31
CA ASP A 660 -11.06 11.60 -9.06
C ASP A 660 -10.65 10.11 -8.93
N PHE A 661 -11.54 9.18 -9.29
CA PHE A 661 -11.24 7.75 -9.27
C PHE A 661 -10.15 7.35 -10.27
N LYS A 662 -10.14 7.93 -11.49
CA LYS A 662 -9.08 7.67 -12.47
C LYS A 662 -7.73 8.16 -11.95
N LYS A 663 -7.64 9.44 -11.58
CA LYS A 663 -6.42 10.07 -11.07
C LYS A 663 -5.86 9.32 -9.86
N MET A 664 -6.68 8.96 -8.88
CA MET A 664 -6.22 8.14 -7.75
C MET A 664 -5.73 6.75 -8.17
N THR A 665 -6.38 6.10 -9.14
CA THR A 665 -5.94 4.79 -9.65
C THR A 665 -4.59 4.89 -10.37
N GLU A 666 -4.35 5.97 -11.12
CA GLU A 666 -3.08 6.25 -11.81
C GLU A 666 -1.91 6.48 -10.84
N THR A 667 -2.18 6.98 -9.61
CA THR A 667 -1.13 7.06 -8.58
C THR A 667 -0.67 5.70 -8.05
N MET A 668 -1.36 4.60 -8.39
CA MET A 668 -1.06 3.29 -7.83
C MET A 668 0.23 2.70 -8.40
N LYS A 669 1.23 2.52 -7.53
CA LYS A 669 2.53 1.92 -7.88
C LYS A 669 2.65 0.52 -7.31
N ILE A 670 3.06 -0.43 -8.16
CA ILE A 670 3.24 -1.83 -7.79
C ILE A 670 4.75 -2.12 -7.68
N LYS A 671 5.17 -2.58 -6.50
CA LYS A 671 6.57 -2.81 -6.15
C LYS A 671 6.97 -4.24 -6.43
N VAL A 672 7.59 -4.43 -7.60
CA VAL A 672 8.30 -5.67 -7.96
C VAL A 672 9.50 -5.91 -7.01
N LYS A 673 9.82 -7.18 -6.71
CA LYS A 673 10.82 -7.60 -5.72
C LYS A 673 11.65 -8.79 -6.19
#